data_AF-A0A534C8Y5-F1
#
_entry.id   AF-A0A534C8Y5-F1
#
_cell.length_a   1.000
_cell.length_b   1.000
_cell.length_c   1.000
_cell.angle_alpha   90.00
_cell.angle_beta   90.00
_cell.angle_gamma   90.00
#
_symmetry.space_group_name_H-M   'P 1'
#
loop_
_entity.id
_entity.type
_entity.pdbx_description
1 polymer ?
#
loop_
_entity_poly.entity_id
_entity_poly.type
_entity_poly.pdbx_seq_one_letter_code
_entity_poly.pdbx_strand_id
1 'polypeptide(L)'
;MLAGTERRRRQLVIAGLGTALTLVMGAVLIMGFRLATHMRADIGSLQTASTAQTYPEEISHQLNSLRDRLEVRAYSGQALADLQGTVKRFEQKLNELSVSGEADAPQLHRALQLWHQYAPVLDPVLYFNGQPYVDSDSAGSSLSREGRQHYAEVKRAQLFASDGAGPLQAQLAALAATLQRTCSDAAARLRTLLLAGVLAALALAGAAGYFRLTRSSHERAAREAQEQTRDILQTVREGFFLLDADYRIGSVWSEALTRMFSRQDFAGLSFEALLKDLVAPATLATATKYIKLLWGDRAHENLMKSINPLGQLEITVDNGHGGKETRYLQFDFHRVMGPEGVKQVLCAVGDITSSVLLARELQDSQENANAQVDMMLSMLHVEPMQLLSFLDTAETSLELVNTILKEPARTDAEFRRKLGGLFRELHGIKGEASALNLKSIASRVHALEDMVADCKKKPELTGNDFLPLVLRLDDLLAHLRSVREMAARLTALPAPAAAAGAPSGSAALRTQSPRPVEDLSPALQAMAARLAEDHAKHFRLTVAGLSEVPPSYAATIKDCLIQMLRNAAVHGIEPPEVRRAHTKQDVGVVSVHFRKVGEGYELLFEDDGAGIGTEALKAAAVRRRLISEEEARGMDTRAAMALIFRPGFTTQEDVSMDAGRGVGMDMVARSVYALGGRLGVSTHPGRFTRFKILLPAAQTVSSAVA
;
A
#
# COMPACT_ATOMS: atom_id res chain seq x y z
N MET A 1 21.30 -27.85 -5.71
CA MET A 1 22.53 -28.62 -6.01
C MET A 1 23.36 -28.07 -7.19
N LEU A 2 22.76 -27.41 -8.20
CA LEU A 2 23.49 -26.86 -9.37
C LEU A 2 24.52 -25.74 -9.06
N ALA A 3 24.33 -24.97 -7.98
CA ALA A 3 25.28 -23.92 -7.57
C ALA A 3 26.60 -24.48 -6.98
N GLY A 4 26.57 -25.69 -6.42
CA GLY A 4 27.75 -26.33 -5.82
C GLY A 4 28.70 -26.94 -6.87
N THR A 5 28.15 -27.46 -7.96
CA THR A 5 28.91 -28.06 -9.06
C THR A 5 29.67 -26.99 -9.85
N GLU A 6 29.08 -25.82 -10.09
CA GLU A 6 29.81 -24.70 -10.71
C GLU A 6 30.93 -24.17 -9.83
N ARG A 7 30.72 -24.03 -8.52
CA ARG A 7 31.76 -23.55 -7.60
C ARG A 7 32.95 -24.50 -7.54
N ARG A 8 32.70 -25.82 -7.55
CA ARG A 8 33.74 -26.85 -7.69
C ARG A 8 34.46 -26.77 -9.04
N ARG A 9 33.73 -26.66 -10.15
CA ARG A 9 34.32 -26.52 -11.49
C ARG A 9 35.20 -25.26 -11.59
N ARG A 10 34.80 -24.17 -10.94
CA ARG A 10 35.55 -22.90 -10.85
C ARG A 10 36.83 -23.01 -10.03
N GLN A 11 36.82 -23.72 -8.90
CA GLN A 11 38.04 -23.99 -8.13
C GLN A 11 38.98 -24.93 -8.87
N LEU A 12 38.44 -25.91 -9.59
CA LEU A 12 39.22 -26.86 -10.39
C LEU A 12 39.97 -26.18 -11.55
N VAL A 13 39.39 -25.19 -12.23
CA VAL A 13 40.08 -24.46 -13.32
C VAL A 13 41.22 -23.59 -12.78
N ILE A 14 41.01 -22.85 -11.69
CA ILE A 14 42.05 -22.01 -11.08
C ILE A 14 43.16 -22.87 -10.50
N ALA A 15 42.80 -23.95 -9.78
CA ALA A 15 43.76 -24.91 -9.29
C ALA A 15 44.52 -25.58 -10.45
N GLY A 16 43.83 -25.93 -11.53
CA GLY A 16 44.43 -26.52 -12.73
C GLY A 16 45.42 -25.60 -13.45
N LEU A 17 45.14 -24.30 -13.53
CA LEU A 17 46.08 -23.33 -14.11
C LEU A 17 47.31 -23.14 -13.20
N GLY A 18 47.09 -23.12 -11.89
CA GLY A 18 48.16 -23.03 -10.90
C GLY A 18 49.08 -24.24 -10.91
N THR A 19 48.51 -25.44 -10.98
CA THR A 19 49.29 -26.69 -11.07
C THR A 19 50.01 -26.83 -12.41
N ALA A 20 49.42 -26.38 -13.51
CA ALA A 20 50.10 -26.33 -14.81
C ALA A 20 51.31 -25.39 -14.77
N LEU A 21 51.17 -24.21 -14.16
CA LEU A 21 52.28 -23.26 -14.02
C LEU A 21 53.43 -23.84 -13.18
N THR A 22 53.11 -24.48 -12.05
CA THR A 22 54.15 -25.08 -11.19
C THR A 22 54.86 -26.25 -11.86
N LEU A 23 54.13 -27.08 -12.62
CA LEU A 23 54.72 -28.17 -13.41
C LEU A 23 55.66 -27.66 -14.51
N VAL A 24 55.22 -26.66 -15.29
CA VAL A 24 56.03 -26.08 -16.37
C VAL A 24 57.27 -25.41 -15.80
N MET A 25 57.12 -24.59 -14.76
CA MET A 25 58.26 -23.91 -14.13
C MET A 25 59.21 -24.90 -13.46
N GLY A 26 58.68 -25.93 -12.82
CA GLY A 26 59.48 -27.01 -12.23
C GLY A 26 60.32 -27.75 -13.28
N ALA A 27 59.74 -28.10 -14.43
CA ALA A 27 60.45 -28.77 -15.51
C ALA A 27 61.58 -27.88 -16.09
N VAL A 28 61.30 -26.59 -16.30
CA VAL A 28 62.29 -25.60 -16.76
C VAL A 28 63.44 -25.45 -15.76
N LEU A 29 63.14 -25.33 -14.47
CA LEU A 29 64.15 -25.19 -13.42
C LEU A 29 65.02 -26.44 -13.28
N ILE A 30 64.42 -27.63 -13.32
CA ILE A 30 65.18 -28.90 -13.22
C ILE A 30 66.11 -29.07 -14.43
N MET A 31 65.61 -28.80 -15.64
CA MET A 31 66.42 -28.89 -16.85
C MET A 31 67.53 -27.82 -16.87
N GLY A 32 67.20 -26.59 -16.48
CA GLY A 32 68.17 -25.50 -16.36
C GLY A 32 69.25 -25.78 -15.33
N PHE A 33 68.88 -26.35 -14.18
CA PHE A 33 69.83 -26.74 -13.14
C PHE A 33 70.80 -27.83 -13.63
N ARG A 34 70.29 -28.88 -14.30
CA ARG A 34 71.14 -29.93 -14.89
C ARG A 34 72.12 -29.36 -15.90
N LEU A 35 71.65 -28.49 -16.80
CA LEU A 35 72.50 -27.88 -17.82
C LEU A 35 73.57 -26.97 -17.19
N ALA A 36 73.21 -26.22 -16.15
CA ALA A 36 74.16 -25.39 -15.40
C ALA A 36 75.22 -26.22 -14.64
N THR A 37 74.84 -27.39 -14.08
CA THR A 37 75.80 -28.28 -13.41
C THR A 37 76.80 -28.89 -14.39
N HIS A 38 76.36 -29.28 -15.60
CA HIS A 38 77.26 -29.75 -16.65
C HIS A 38 78.19 -28.64 -17.14
N MET A 39 77.65 -27.44 -17.39
CA MET A 39 78.45 -26.29 -17.84
C MET A 39 79.56 -25.92 -16.84
N ARG A 40 79.32 -26.05 -15.53
CA ARG A 40 80.36 -25.80 -14.52
C ARG A 40 81.53 -26.79 -14.63
N ALA A 41 81.26 -28.05 -14.93
CA ALA A 41 82.31 -29.06 -15.12
C ALA A 41 83.11 -28.77 -16.40
N ASP A 42 82.43 -28.49 -17.51
CA ASP A 42 83.05 -28.19 -18.81
C ASP A 42 83.92 -26.92 -18.76
N ILE A 43 83.50 -25.89 -18.01
CA ILE A 43 84.29 -24.66 -17.79
C ILE A 43 85.60 -24.97 -17.03
N GLY A 44 85.56 -25.87 -16.05
CA GLY A 44 86.75 -26.30 -15.32
C GLY A 44 87.75 -26.99 -16.24
N SER A 45 87.28 -27.93 -17.07
CA SER A 45 88.11 -28.59 -18.09
C SER A 45 88.65 -27.61 -19.14
N LEU A 46 87.84 -26.62 -19.55
CA LEU A 46 88.27 -25.57 -20.48
C LEU A 46 89.42 -24.73 -19.91
N GLN A 47 89.34 -24.31 -18.64
CA GLN A 47 90.40 -23.56 -17.99
C GLN A 47 91.70 -24.38 -17.88
N THR A 48 91.57 -25.67 -17.54
CA THR A 48 92.71 -26.59 -17.49
C THR A 48 93.32 -26.82 -18.88
N ALA A 49 92.51 -26.98 -19.94
CA ALA A 49 93.01 -27.14 -21.31
C ALA A 49 93.66 -25.86 -21.85
N SER A 50 93.04 -24.70 -21.60
CA SER A 50 93.57 -23.38 -22.00
C SER A 50 94.86 -23.00 -21.27
N THR A 51 95.10 -23.53 -20.07
CA THR A 51 96.38 -23.37 -19.39
C THR A 51 97.39 -24.43 -19.83
N ALA A 52 96.96 -25.68 -20.04
CA ALA A 52 97.81 -26.76 -20.53
C ALA A 52 98.45 -26.43 -21.89
N GLN A 53 97.72 -25.78 -22.81
CA GLN A 53 98.23 -25.47 -24.16
C GLN A 53 99.45 -24.52 -24.17
N THR A 54 99.71 -23.73 -23.11
CA THR A 54 100.85 -22.78 -23.10
C THR A 54 102.16 -23.42 -22.66
N TYR A 55 102.10 -24.58 -21.99
CA TYR A 55 103.29 -25.24 -21.44
C TYR A 55 104.26 -25.80 -22.50
N PRO A 56 103.83 -26.38 -23.64
CA PRO A 56 104.77 -26.91 -24.64
C PRO A 56 105.74 -25.85 -25.17
N GLU A 57 105.26 -24.62 -25.45
CA GLU A 57 106.12 -23.50 -25.86
C GLU A 57 107.01 -23.03 -24.71
N GLU A 58 106.48 -22.93 -23.49
CA GLU A 58 107.25 -22.54 -22.31
C GLU A 58 108.40 -23.52 -22.01
N ILE A 59 108.14 -24.83 -22.11
CA ILE A 59 109.17 -25.88 -21.98
C ILE A 59 110.23 -25.70 -23.07
N SER A 60 109.84 -25.44 -24.32
CA SER A 60 110.79 -25.17 -25.40
C SER A 60 111.63 -23.91 -25.16
N HIS A 61 111.02 -22.83 -24.64
CA HIS A 61 111.72 -21.60 -24.33
C HIS A 61 112.70 -21.77 -23.16
N GLN A 62 112.29 -22.50 -22.11
CA GLN A 62 113.15 -22.81 -20.97
C GLN A 62 114.32 -23.73 -21.36
N LEU A 63 114.10 -24.69 -22.27
CA LEU A 63 115.18 -25.50 -22.85
C LEU A 63 116.17 -24.67 -23.67
N ASN A 64 115.70 -23.72 -24.48
CA ASN A 64 116.56 -22.78 -25.20
C ASN A 64 117.38 -21.91 -24.22
N SER A 65 116.74 -21.35 -23.19
CA SER A 65 117.44 -20.59 -22.15
C SER A 65 118.46 -21.44 -21.40
N LEU A 66 118.15 -22.72 -21.10
CA LEU A 66 119.08 -23.63 -20.43
C LEU A 66 120.30 -23.92 -21.32
N ARG A 67 120.08 -24.17 -22.62
CA ARG A 67 121.14 -24.34 -23.61
C ARG A 67 122.04 -23.12 -23.68
N ASP A 68 121.47 -21.93 -23.85
CA ASP A 68 122.22 -20.68 -24.01
C ASP A 68 123.05 -20.36 -22.77
N ARG A 69 122.52 -20.64 -21.57
CA ARG A 69 123.27 -20.51 -20.32
C ARG A 69 124.42 -21.51 -20.22
N LEU A 70 124.23 -22.76 -20.66
CA LEU A 70 125.30 -23.76 -20.71
C LEU A 70 126.38 -23.41 -21.74
N GLU A 71 126.00 -22.78 -22.85
CA GLU A 71 126.92 -22.33 -23.92
C GLU A 71 127.78 -21.15 -23.47
N VAL A 72 127.18 -20.15 -22.80
CA VAL A 72 127.86 -18.98 -22.24
C VAL A 72 128.52 -19.29 -20.87
N ARG A 73 128.38 -20.52 -20.37
CA ARG A 73 128.95 -21.01 -19.10
C ARG A 73 128.44 -20.26 -17.86
N ALA A 74 127.20 -19.82 -17.91
CA ALA A 74 126.50 -19.15 -16.82
C ALA A 74 125.85 -20.17 -15.86
N TYR A 75 125.43 -19.70 -14.68
CA TYR A 75 124.72 -20.53 -13.70
C TYR A 75 123.41 -21.09 -14.28
N SER A 76 123.35 -22.41 -14.43
CA SER A 76 122.24 -23.15 -15.04
C SER A 76 121.23 -23.73 -14.04
N GLY A 77 121.56 -23.76 -12.74
CA GLY A 77 120.74 -24.41 -11.71
C GLY A 77 119.32 -23.86 -11.60
N GLN A 78 119.15 -22.53 -11.66
CA GLN A 78 117.82 -21.91 -11.64
C GLN A 78 117.00 -22.26 -12.89
N ALA A 79 117.61 -22.23 -14.07
CA ALA A 79 116.91 -22.55 -15.32
C ALA A 79 116.48 -24.03 -15.38
N LEU A 80 117.28 -24.93 -14.81
CA LEU A 80 116.92 -26.33 -14.66
C LEU A 80 115.76 -26.52 -13.67
N ALA A 81 115.77 -25.83 -12.53
CA ALA A 81 114.68 -25.87 -11.54
C ALA A 81 113.36 -25.30 -12.11
N ASP A 82 113.43 -24.21 -12.88
CA ASP A 82 112.29 -23.61 -13.56
C ASP A 82 111.70 -24.57 -14.61
N LEU A 83 112.57 -25.27 -15.37
CA LEU A 83 112.18 -26.31 -16.33
C LEU A 83 111.49 -27.49 -15.65
N GLN A 84 112.08 -28.03 -14.58
CA GLN A 84 111.48 -29.10 -13.77
C GLN A 84 110.10 -28.70 -13.22
N GLY A 85 109.99 -27.49 -12.68
CA GLY A 85 108.72 -26.97 -12.15
C GLY A 85 107.65 -26.78 -13.23
N THR A 86 108.05 -26.46 -14.45
CA THR A 86 107.15 -26.27 -15.59
C THR A 86 106.66 -27.62 -16.14
N VAL A 87 107.56 -28.58 -16.33
CA VAL A 87 107.20 -29.95 -16.74
C VAL A 87 106.27 -30.62 -15.72
N LYS A 88 106.59 -30.54 -14.43
CA LYS A 88 105.75 -31.11 -13.37
C LYS A 88 104.34 -30.52 -13.33
N ARG A 89 104.22 -29.19 -13.50
CA ARG A 89 102.91 -28.52 -13.58
C ARG A 89 102.14 -28.92 -14.83
N PHE A 90 102.82 -29.09 -15.96
CA PHE A 90 102.20 -29.56 -17.19
C PHE A 90 101.65 -30.98 -17.05
N GLU A 91 102.42 -31.90 -16.50
CA GLU A 91 101.97 -33.27 -16.23
C GLU A 91 100.79 -33.32 -15.28
N GLN A 92 100.81 -32.50 -14.22
CA GLN A 92 99.68 -32.38 -13.32
C GLN A 92 98.41 -31.92 -14.07
N LYS A 93 98.53 -30.92 -14.96
CA LYS A 93 97.40 -30.40 -15.74
C LYS A 93 96.89 -31.40 -16.78
N LEU A 94 97.77 -32.15 -17.43
CA LEU A 94 97.39 -33.24 -18.32
C LEU A 94 96.67 -34.37 -17.57
N ASN A 95 97.11 -34.69 -16.34
CA ASN A 95 96.46 -35.69 -15.51
C ASN A 95 95.10 -35.20 -14.96
N GLU A 96 94.98 -33.91 -14.62
CA GLU A 96 93.68 -33.30 -14.29
C GLU A 96 92.70 -33.40 -15.48
N LEU A 97 93.17 -33.25 -16.71
CA LEU A 97 92.35 -33.41 -17.92
C LEU A 97 91.96 -34.87 -18.19
N SER A 98 92.86 -35.83 -17.96
CA SER A 98 92.58 -37.26 -18.18
C SER A 98 91.61 -37.86 -17.16
N VAL A 99 91.60 -37.33 -15.93
CA VAL A 99 90.65 -37.73 -14.87
C VAL A 99 89.30 -37.01 -15.02
N SER A 100 89.28 -35.84 -15.68
CA SER A 100 88.04 -35.15 -16.02
C SER A 100 87.23 -35.95 -17.05
N GLY A 101 85.93 -35.66 -17.18
CA GLY A 101 85.01 -36.33 -18.13
C GLY A 101 85.37 -36.21 -19.62
N GLU A 102 86.53 -35.64 -19.94
CA GLU A 102 87.13 -35.47 -21.28
C GLU A 102 88.11 -36.60 -21.65
N ALA A 103 88.21 -37.67 -20.84
CA ALA A 103 89.15 -38.78 -21.05
C ALA A 103 89.08 -39.42 -22.46
N ASP A 104 87.90 -39.38 -23.09
CA ASP A 104 87.64 -39.94 -24.42
C ASP A 104 87.81 -38.94 -25.57
N ALA A 105 88.20 -37.69 -25.29
CA ALA A 105 88.38 -36.68 -26.33
C ALA A 105 89.55 -37.06 -27.26
N PRO A 106 89.35 -37.14 -28.59
CA PRO A 106 90.38 -37.60 -29.51
C PRO A 106 91.60 -36.67 -29.52
N GLN A 107 91.40 -35.38 -29.27
CA GLN A 107 92.47 -34.38 -29.15
C GLN A 107 93.33 -34.61 -27.89
N LEU A 108 92.70 -34.93 -26.75
CA LEU A 108 93.41 -35.24 -25.51
C LEU A 108 94.22 -36.53 -25.65
N HIS A 109 93.62 -37.57 -26.23
CA HIS A 109 94.32 -38.83 -26.50
C HIS A 109 95.54 -38.61 -27.39
N ARG A 110 95.41 -37.78 -28.44
CA ARG A 110 96.54 -37.44 -29.32
C ARG A 110 97.60 -36.60 -28.62
N ALA A 111 97.21 -35.67 -27.76
CA ALA A 111 98.13 -34.88 -26.94
C ALA A 111 98.91 -35.76 -25.94
N LEU A 112 98.24 -36.70 -25.26
CA LEU A 112 98.88 -37.66 -24.35
C LEU A 112 99.85 -38.59 -25.08
N GLN A 113 99.50 -39.06 -26.28
CA GLN A 113 100.42 -39.83 -27.13
C GLN A 113 101.69 -39.04 -27.49
N LEU A 114 101.53 -37.78 -27.89
CA LEU A 114 102.66 -36.89 -28.21
C LEU A 114 103.51 -36.63 -26.97
N TRP A 115 102.89 -36.41 -25.80
CA TRP A 115 103.62 -36.23 -24.54
C TRP A 115 104.37 -37.49 -24.11
N HIS A 116 103.79 -38.69 -24.24
CA HIS A 116 104.47 -39.94 -23.95
C HIS A 116 105.68 -40.21 -24.86
N GLN A 117 105.68 -39.67 -26.07
CA GLN A 117 106.87 -39.70 -26.94
C GLN A 117 107.91 -38.65 -26.54
N TYR A 118 107.47 -37.51 -25.99
CA TYR A 118 108.32 -36.37 -25.66
C TYR A 118 108.97 -36.45 -24.27
N ALA A 119 108.22 -36.82 -23.23
CA ALA A 119 108.68 -36.83 -21.84
C ALA A 119 109.98 -37.63 -21.62
N PRO A 120 110.15 -38.84 -22.19
CA PRO A 120 111.39 -39.63 -21.98
C PRO A 120 112.66 -38.97 -22.52
N VAL A 121 112.52 -38.04 -23.49
CA VAL A 121 113.66 -37.28 -24.05
C VAL A 121 114.12 -36.19 -23.09
N LEU A 122 113.23 -35.74 -22.19
CA LEU A 122 113.52 -34.72 -21.18
C LEU A 122 114.14 -35.31 -19.91
N ASP A 123 113.88 -36.58 -19.58
CA ASP A 123 114.35 -37.21 -18.33
C ASP A 123 115.86 -37.05 -18.06
N PRO A 124 116.78 -37.27 -19.03
CA PRO A 124 118.22 -37.09 -18.78
C PRO A 124 118.59 -35.64 -18.43
N VAL A 125 117.85 -34.68 -18.98
CA VAL A 125 118.01 -33.25 -18.68
C VAL A 125 117.44 -32.92 -17.31
N LEU A 126 116.24 -33.41 -17.00
CA LEU A 126 115.52 -33.11 -15.77
C LEU A 126 116.17 -33.72 -14.53
N TYR A 127 116.78 -34.90 -14.63
CA TYR A 127 117.37 -35.59 -13.46
C TYR A 127 118.90 -35.45 -13.36
N PHE A 128 119.47 -34.46 -14.04
CA PHE A 128 120.90 -34.20 -13.96
C PHE A 128 121.31 -33.70 -12.56
N ASN A 129 122.14 -34.49 -11.86
CA ASN A 129 122.66 -34.22 -10.52
C ASN A 129 124.19 -34.00 -10.48
N GLY A 130 124.83 -33.88 -11.66
CA GLY A 130 126.27 -33.72 -11.78
C GLY A 130 126.75 -32.28 -11.65
N GLN A 131 128.07 -32.05 -11.68
CA GLN A 131 128.65 -30.72 -11.74
C GLN A 131 128.92 -30.33 -13.21
N PRO A 132 128.22 -29.34 -13.78
CA PRO A 132 128.34 -29.02 -15.20
C PRO A 132 129.67 -28.33 -15.54
N TYR A 133 130.28 -27.63 -14.58
CA TYR A 133 131.51 -26.87 -14.77
C TYR A 133 132.63 -27.38 -13.87
N VAL A 134 133.86 -27.31 -14.37
CA VAL A 134 135.10 -27.45 -13.59
C VAL A 134 135.88 -26.15 -13.77
N ASP A 135 136.18 -25.50 -12.66
CA ASP A 135 136.97 -24.28 -12.64
C ASP A 135 138.46 -24.62 -12.59
N SER A 136 139.27 -23.91 -13.38
CA SER A 136 140.71 -24.03 -13.37
C SER A 136 141.36 -22.64 -13.28
N ASP A 137 142.41 -22.53 -12.45
CA ASP A 137 143.07 -21.25 -12.12
C ASP A 137 143.72 -20.54 -13.33
N SER A 138 143.88 -21.24 -14.46
CA SER A 138 144.58 -20.74 -15.66
C SER A 138 143.73 -20.60 -16.92
N ALA A 139 142.54 -21.23 -17.01
CA ALA A 139 141.72 -21.26 -18.23
C ALA A 139 140.24 -20.90 -18.04
N GLY A 140 139.84 -20.45 -16.84
CA GLY A 140 138.46 -20.14 -16.49
C GLY A 140 137.58 -21.40 -16.34
N SER A 141 136.26 -21.19 -16.28
CA SER A 141 135.27 -22.27 -16.18
C SER A 141 135.17 -23.05 -17.49
N SER A 142 135.28 -24.38 -17.43
CA SER A 142 135.14 -25.29 -18.57
C SER A 142 134.09 -26.36 -18.31
N LEU A 143 133.43 -26.87 -19.36
CA LEU A 143 132.44 -27.95 -19.21
C LEU A 143 133.13 -29.25 -18.77
N SER A 144 132.64 -29.84 -17.68
CA SER A 144 133.09 -31.14 -17.18
C SER A 144 132.73 -32.27 -18.16
N ARG A 145 133.23 -33.50 -17.95
CA ARG A 145 132.82 -34.66 -18.78
C ARG A 145 131.31 -34.88 -18.70
N GLU A 146 130.73 -34.73 -17.50
CA GLU A 146 129.29 -34.82 -17.23
C GLU A 146 128.54 -33.62 -17.81
N GLY A 147 129.11 -32.41 -17.71
CA GLY A 147 128.54 -31.19 -18.30
C GLY A 147 128.48 -31.22 -19.83
N ARG A 148 129.48 -31.83 -20.49
CA ARG A 148 129.44 -32.07 -21.95
C ARG A 148 128.37 -33.07 -22.36
N GLN A 149 128.13 -34.11 -21.56
CA GLN A 149 127.03 -35.07 -21.78
C GLN A 149 125.68 -34.38 -21.57
N HIS A 150 125.52 -33.65 -20.47
CA HIS A 150 124.31 -32.89 -20.19
C HIS A 150 123.99 -31.84 -21.25
N TYR A 151 125.00 -31.11 -21.75
CA TYR A 151 124.82 -30.18 -22.87
C TYR A 151 124.35 -30.88 -24.16
N ALA A 152 124.90 -32.06 -24.47
CA ALA A 152 124.46 -32.84 -25.63
C ALA A 152 123.03 -33.36 -25.46
N GLU A 153 122.62 -33.73 -24.25
CA GLU A 153 121.26 -34.12 -23.90
C GLU A 153 120.29 -32.94 -23.98
N VAL A 154 120.67 -31.75 -23.47
CA VAL A 154 119.89 -30.50 -23.59
C VAL A 154 119.70 -30.14 -25.06
N LYS A 155 120.74 -30.24 -25.89
CA LYS A 155 120.64 -29.97 -27.34
C LYS A 155 119.72 -30.95 -28.06
N ARG A 156 119.74 -32.23 -27.67
CA ARG A 156 118.84 -33.26 -28.20
C ARG A 156 117.38 -33.00 -27.77
N ALA A 157 117.17 -32.70 -26.49
CA ALA A 157 115.88 -32.33 -25.94
C ALA A 157 115.32 -31.06 -26.61
N GLN A 158 116.16 -30.08 -26.90
CA GLN A 158 115.79 -28.83 -27.57
C GLN A 158 115.33 -29.04 -29.02
N LEU A 159 116.04 -29.87 -29.80
CA LEU A 159 115.63 -30.24 -31.16
C LEU A 159 114.30 -31.01 -31.17
N PHE A 160 114.14 -31.93 -30.22
CA PHE A 160 112.88 -32.66 -30.09
C PHE A 160 111.74 -31.75 -29.61
N ALA A 161 112.03 -30.80 -28.72
CA ALA A 161 111.10 -29.80 -28.23
C ALA A 161 110.61 -28.89 -29.36
N SER A 162 111.51 -28.40 -30.23
CA SER A 162 111.13 -27.54 -31.35
C SER A 162 110.19 -28.24 -32.33
N ASP A 163 110.37 -29.55 -32.53
CA ASP A 163 109.57 -30.33 -33.47
C ASP A 163 108.26 -30.84 -32.84
N GLY A 164 108.27 -31.13 -31.54
CA GLY A 164 107.14 -31.71 -30.80
C GLY A 164 106.21 -30.70 -30.13
N ALA A 165 106.69 -29.51 -29.77
CA ALA A 165 105.90 -28.52 -29.04
C ALA A 165 104.72 -27.97 -29.85
N GLY A 166 104.93 -27.66 -31.14
CA GLY A 166 103.89 -27.13 -32.03
C GLY A 166 102.71 -28.10 -32.21
N PRO A 167 102.93 -29.37 -32.60
CA PRO A 167 101.86 -30.37 -32.70
C PRO A 167 101.13 -30.61 -31.37
N LEU A 168 101.85 -30.64 -30.25
CA LEU A 168 101.26 -30.84 -28.92
C LEU A 168 100.37 -29.68 -28.50
N GLN A 169 100.86 -28.45 -28.67
CA GLN A 169 100.09 -27.23 -28.45
C GLN A 169 98.86 -27.17 -29.35
N ALA A 170 98.98 -27.54 -30.63
CA ALA A 170 97.85 -27.54 -31.57
C ALA A 170 96.73 -28.50 -31.13
N GLN A 171 97.06 -29.68 -30.58
CA GLN A 171 96.06 -30.62 -30.05
C GLN A 171 95.37 -30.06 -28.79
N LEU A 172 96.13 -29.49 -27.86
CA LEU A 172 95.57 -28.89 -26.64
C LEU A 172 94.73 -27.64 -26.95
N ALA A 173 95.12 -26.84 -27.95
CA ALA A 173 94.35 -25.71 -28.44
C ALA A 173 93.06 -26.16 -29.15
N ALA A 174 93.10 -27.25 -29.92
CA ALA A 174 91.92 -27.84 -30.53
C ALA A 174 90.94 -28.39 -29.47
N LEU A 175 91.46 -28.99 -28.39
CA LEU A 175 90.67 -29.42 -27.23
C LEU A 175 89.99 -28.21 -26.56
N ALA A 176 90.76 -27.17 -26.23
CA ALA A 176 90.24 -25.94 -25.64
C ALA A 176 89.18 -25.27 -26.53
N ALA A 177 89.39 -25.21 -27.84
CA ALA A 177 88.41 -24.66 -28.78
C ALA A 177 87.12 -25.49 -28.85
N THR A 178 87.21 -26.81 -28.75
CA THR A 178 86.05 -27.71 -28.74
C THR A 178 85.24 -27.53 -27.45
N LEU A 179 85.92 -27.56 -26.30
CA LEU A 179 85.33 -27.27 -25.00
C LEU A 179 84.66 -25.89 -24.94
N GLN A 180 85.29 -24.87 -25.52
CA GLN A 180 84.75 -23.52 -25.59
C GLN A 180 83.45 -23.46 -26.41
N ARG A 181 83.38 -24.17 -27.54
CA ARG A 181 82.14 -24.27 -28.33
C ARG A 181 81.04 -24.99 -27.56
N THR A 182 81.35 -26.12 -26.92
CA THR A 182 80.39 -26.87 -26.10
C THR A 182 79.82 -26.01 -24.96
N CYS A 183 80.68 -25.28 -24.25
CA CYS A 183 80.26 -24.34 -23.20
C CYS A 183 79.36 -23.22 -23.75
N SER A 184 79.72 -22.63 -24.89
CA SER A 184 78.94 -21.57 -25.55
C SER A 184 77.58 -22.08 -26.00
N ASP A 185 77.50 -23.26 -26.61
CA ASP A 185 76.25 -23.88 -27.05
C ASP A 185 75.36 -24.26 -25.87
N ALA A 186 75.93 -24.79 -24.79
CA ALA A 186 75.21 -25.08 -23.55
C ALA A 186 74.65 -23.79 -22.93
N ALA A 187 75.43 -22.71 -22.89
CA ALA A 187 74.98 -21.40 -22.41
C ALA A 187 73.85 -20.83 -23.29
N ALA A 188 73.95 -20.95 -24.61
CA ALA A 188 72.90 -20.52 -25.54
C ALA A 188 71.60 -21.31 -25.32
N ARG A 189 71.69 -22.65 -25.19
CA ARG A 189 70.53 -23.51 -24.87
C ARG A 189 69.90 -23.12 -23.54
N LEU A 190 70.70 -22.89 -22.50
CA LEU A 190 70.21 -22.44 -21.19
C LEU A 190 69.43 -21.12 -21.32
N ARG A 191 69.98 -20.15 -22.06
CA ARG A 191 69.31 -18.86 -22.30
C ARG A 191 67.97 -19.04 -23.02
N THR A 192 67.93 -19.86 -24.07
CA THR A 192 66.68 -20.12 -24.79
C THR A 192 65.63 -20.80 -23.91
N LEU A 193 66.05 -21.73 -23.05
CA LEU A 193 65.17 -22.44 -22.12
C LEU A 193 64.60 -21.50 -21.05
N LEU A 194 65.42 -20.58 -20.52
CA LEU A 194 64.96 -19.56 -19.56
C LEU A 194 63.99 -18.57 -20.22
N LEU A 195 64.29 -18.08 -21.43
CA LEU A 195 63.38 -17.19 -22.17
C LEU A 195 62.04 -17.86 -22.49
N ALA A 196 62.07 -19.13 -22.93
CA ALA A 196 60.85 -19.91 -23.17
C ALA A 196 60.04 -20.10 -21.89
N GLY A 197 60.69 -20.39 -20.76
CA GLY A 197 60.05 -20.49 -19.44
C GLY A 197 59.38 -19.19 -19.00
N VAL A 198 60.06 -18.04 -19.18
CA VAL A 198 59.50 -16.72 -18.87
C VAL A 198 58.30 -16.38 -19.76
N LEU A 199 58.39 -16.65 -21.07
CA LEU A 199 57.27 -16.42 -21.99
C LEU A 199 56.07 -17.30 -21.65
N ALA A 200 56.29 -18.58 -21.32
CA ALA A 200 55.23 -19.48 -20.88
C ALA A 200 54.56 -18.99 -19.58
N ALA A 201 55.36 -18.50 -18.63
CA ALA A 201 54.84 -17.93 -17.38
C ALA A 201 54.03 -16.64 -17.61
N LEU A 202 54.49 -15.74 -18.49
CA LEU A 202 53.76 -14.53 -18.86
C LEU A 202 52.46 -14.85 -19.60
N ALA A 203 52.46 -15.83 -20.50
CA ALA A 203 51.25 -16.28 -21.20
C ALA A 203 50.21 -16.86 -20.22
N LEU A 204 50.65 -17.69 -19.27
CA LEU A 204 49.78 -18.24 -18.22
C LEU A 204 49.25 -17.14 -17.28
N ALA A 205 50.09 -16.17 -16.90
CA ALA A 205 49.67 -15.02 -16.08
C ALA A 205 48.69 -14.12 -16.83
N GLY A 206 48.92 -13.86 -18.11
CA GLY A 206 48.01 -13.12 -18.99
C GLY A 206 46.66 -13.82 -19.16
N ALA A 207 46.66 -15.14 -19.38
CA ALA A 207 45.44 -15.95 -19.43
C ALA A 207 44.68 -15.88 -18.10
N ALA A 208 45.38 -16.02 -16.96
CA ALA A 208 44.76 -15.89 -15.64
C ALA A 208 44.18 -14.49 -15.40
N GLY A 209 44.87 -13.43 -15.83
CA GLY A 209 44.40 -12.04 -15.76
C GLY A 209 43.16 -11.82 -16.63
N TYR A 210 43.18 -12.28 -17.88
CA TYR A 210 42.04 -12.20 -18.79
C TYR A 210 40.80 -12.92 -18.24
N PHE A 211 40.98 -14.15 -17.72
CA PHE A 211 39.90 -14.90 -17.07
C PHE A 211 39.36 -14.19 -15.82
N ARG A 212 40.21 -13.51 -15.04
CA ARG A 212 39.75 -12.71 -13.89
C ARG A 212 38.95 -11.47 -14.32
N LEU A 213 39.41 -10.76 -15.35
CA LEU A 213 38.77 -9.54 -15.83
C LEU A 213 37.40 -9.82 -16.44
N THR A 214 37.34 -10.73 -17.42
CA THR A 214 36.09 -11.17 -18.06
C THR A 214 35.09 -11.69 -17.03
N ARG A 215 35.57 -12.48 -16.06
CA ARG A 215 34.72 -12.98 -14.97
C ARG A 215 34.22 -11.88 -14.04
N SER A 216 35.03 -10.88 -13.71
CA SER A 216 34.57 -9.79 -12.83
C SER A 216 33.43 -9.00 -13.46
N SER A 217 33.45 -8.83 -14.78
CA SER A 217 32.35 -8.22 -15.53
C SER A 217 31.07 -9.06 -15.46
N HIS A 218 31.15 -10.38 -15.69
CA HIS A 218 29.97 -11.26 -15.59
C HIS A 218 29.42 -11.39 -14.17
N GLU A 219 30.28 -11.43 -13.14
CA GLU A 219 29.85 -11.49 -11.74
C GLU A 219 29.21 -10.15 -11.30
N ARG A 220 29.70 -9.01 -11.80
CA ARG A 220 29.07 -7.70 -11.54
C ARG A 220 27.69 -7.62 -12.19
N ALA A 221 27.57 -7.97 -13.48
CA ALA A 221 26.29 -7.96 -14.18
C ALA A 221 25.25 -8.89 -13.52
N ALA A 222 25.67 -10.07 -13.05
CA ALA A 222 24.79 -10.99 -12.34
C ALA A 222 24.35 -10.46 -10.96
N ARG A 223 25.25 -9.78 -10.23
CA ARG A 223 24.92 -9.14 -8.94
C ARG A 223 24.02 -7.94 -9.13
N GLU A 224 24.30 -7.08 -10.09
CA GLU A 224 23.45 -5.94 -10.44
C GLU A 224 22.04 -6.41 -10.82
N ALA A 225 21.92 -7.47 -11.61
CA ALA A 225 20.61 -8.05 -11.95
C ALA A 225 19.87 -8.62 -10.71
N GLN A 226 20.59 -9.26 -9.78
CA GLN A 226 20.00 -9.74 -8.52
C GLN A 226 19.61 -8.60 -7.57
N GLU A 227 20.44 -7.56 -7.46
CA GLU A 227 20.19 -6.38 -6.65
C GLU A 227 19.00 -5.60 -7.21
N GLN A 228 18.94 -5.37 -8.53
CA GLN A 228 17.76 -4.78 -9.18
C GLN A 228 16.49 -5.59 -8.92
N THR A 229 16.56 -6.92 -9.03
CA THR A 229 15.40 -7.78 -8.72
C THR A 229 14.99 -7.66 -7.26
N ARG A 230 15.94 -7.59 -6.33
CA ARG A 230 15.67 -7.41 -4.89
C ARG A 230 15.09 -6.02 -4.59
N ASP A 231 15.63 -4.97 -5.18
CA ASP A 231 15.20 -3.58 -4.97
C ASP A 231 13.80 -3.35 -5.55
N ILE A 232 13.47 -3.98 -6.69
CA ILE A 232 12.09 -4.04 -7.21
C ILE A 232 11.19 -4.71 -6.17
N LEU A 233 11.55 -5.89 -5.66
CA LEU A 233 10.73 -6.60 -4.68
C LEU A 233 10.59 -5.86 -3.34
N GLN A 234 11.55 -5.01 -2.96
CA GLN A 234 11.50 -4.17 -1.76
C GLN A 234 10.65 -2.91 -1.91
N THR A 235 10.49 -2.39 -3.13
CA THR A 235 9.72 -1.16 -3.38
C THR A 235 8.23 -1.41 -3.53
N VAL A 236 7.82 -2.63 -3.89
CA VAL A 236 6.39 -2.97 -3.97
C VAL A 236 5.81 -3.15 -2.56
N ARG A 237 4.68 -2.49 -2.30
CA ARG A 237 3.94 -2.57 -1.03
C ARG A 237 3.24 -3.92 -0.80
N GLU A 238 3.30 -4.82 -1.79
CA GLU A 238 2.68 -6.14 -1.80
C GLU A 238 3.69 -7.19 -1.32
N GLY A 239 3.21 -8.14 -0.51
CA GLY A 239 3.97 -9.28 -0.06
C GLY A 239 3.99 -10.39 -1.11
N PHE A 240 5.17 -10.82 -1.55
CA PHE A 240 5.32 -11.94 -2.48
C PHE A 240 5.94 -13.14 -1.80
N PHE A 241 5.45 -14.34 -2.14
CA PHE A 241 6.13 -15.60 -1.81
C PHE A 241 5.85 -16.67 -2.88
N LEU A 242 6.77 -17.62 -3.01
CA LEU A 242 6.64 -18.74 -3.94
C LEU A 242 6.15 -19.98 -3.21
N LEU A 243 5.22 -20.71 -3.81
CA LEU A 243 4.73 -22.01 -3.35
C LEU A 243 5.29 -23.12 -4.22
N ASP A 244 5.77 -24.18 -3.56
CA ASP A 244 6.20 -25.42 -4.19
C ASP A 244 5.06 -26.43 -4.38
N ALA A 245 5.35 -27.58 -5.01
CA ALA A 245 4.37 -28.63 -5.27
C ALA A 245 3.81 -29.29 -4.00
N ASP A 246 4.48 -29.13 -2.85
CA ASP A 246 4.04 -29.61 -1.55
C ASP A 246 3.26 -28.54 -0.76
N TYR A 247 2.90 -27.44 -1.43
CA TYR A 247 2.18 -26.28 -0.86
C TYR A 247 2.95 -25.58 0.27
N ARG A 248 4.28 -25.67 0.24
CA ARG A 248 5.18 -25.01 1.18
C ARG A 248 5.75 -23.74 0.58
N ILE A 249 6.00 -22.78 1.45
CA ILE A 249 6.56 -21.49 1.09
C ILE A 249 8.07 -21.65 0.87
N GLY A 250 8.55 -21.19 -0.29
CA GLY A 250 9.95 -21.19 -0.66
C GLY A 250 10.81 -20.25 0.19
N SER A 251 12.12 -20.30 0.00
CA SER A 251 13.09 -19.54 0.80
C SER A 251 13.23 -18.06 0.43
N VAL A 252 12.39 -17.55 -0.48
CA VAL A 252 12.46 -16.16 -0.98
C VAL A 252 11.07 -15.54 -0.84
N TRP A 253 10.97 -14.46 -0.07
CA TRP A 253 9.75 -13.69 0.15
C TRP A 253 10.07 -12.18 0.26
N SER A 254 9.05 -11.34 0.08
CA SER A 254 9.16 -9.87 0.22
C SER A 254 9.16 -9.44 1.70
N GLU A 255 9.85 -8.33 2.00
CA GLU A 255 9.83 -7.70 3.34
C GLU A 255 8.43 -7.21 3.74
N ALA A 256 7.59 -6.83 2.77
CA ALA A 256 6.21 -6.43 3.03
C ALA A 256 5.40 -7.58 3.67
N LEU A 257 5.68 -8.83 3.30
CA LEU A 257 5.02 -10.01 3.86
C LEU A 257 5.33 -10.17 5.36
N THR A 258 6.58 -9.92 5.75
CA THR A 258 7.02 -9.92 7.16
C THR A 258 6.24 -8.92 8.00
N ARG A 259 5.95 -7.73 7.45
CA ARG A 259 5.17 -6.68 8.13
C ARG A 259 3.68 -7.01 8.19
N MET A 260 3.12 -7.62 7.14
CA MET A 260 1.70 -7.98 7.07
C MET A 260 1.32 -9.09 8.06
N PHE A 261 2.18 -10.10 8.22
CA PHE A 261 1.92 -11.26 9.09
C PHE A 261 2.67 -11.21 10.44
N SER A 262 3.39 -10.12 10.73
CA SER A 262 4.20 -9.95 11.95
C SER A 262 5.12 -11.14 12.26
N ARG A 263 5.66 -11.78 11.21
CA ARG A 263 6.43 -13.04 11.29
C ARG A 263 7.70 -12.92 10.47
N GLN A 264 8.82 -13.40 10.99
CA GLN A 264 10.14 -13.27 10.35
C GLN A 264 10.58 -14.49 9.54
N ASP A 265 10.03 -15.68 9.81
CA ASP A 265 10.38 -16.91 9.09
C ASP A 265 9.16 -17.59 8.47
N PHE A 266 9.23 -17.75 7.16
CA PHE A 266 8.23 -18.41 6.32
C PHE A 266 8.80 -19.64 5.60
N ALA A 267 10.11 -19.91 5.68
CA ALA A 267 10.75 -20.96 4.90
C ALA A 267 10.22 -22.36 5.28
N GLY A 268 9.70 -23.10 4.32
CA GLY A 268 9.21 -24.47 4.52
C GLY A 268 7.90 -24.59 5.30
N LEU A 269 7.27 -23.46 5.67
CA LEU A 269 5.96 -23.42 6.28
C LEU A 269 4.90 -23.82 5.25
N SER A 270 3.91 -24.63 5.65
CA SER A 270 2.76 -24.91 4.78
C SER A 270 1.82 -23.71 4.75
N PHE A 271 1.20 -23.46 3.60
CA PHE A 271 0.21 -22.39 3.47
C PHE A 271 -0.96 -22.54 4.46
N GLU A 272 -1.38 -23.77 4.74
CA GLU A 272 -2.42 -24.07 5.74
C GLU A 272 -2.01 -23.61 7.15
N ALA A 273 -0.76 -23.86 7.55
CA ALA A 273 -0.26 -23.42 8.86
C ALA A 273 -0.11 -21.90 8.96
N LEU A 274 0.05 -21.20 7.84
CA LEU A 274 0.07 -19.72 7.81
C LEU A 274 -1.31 -19.15 8.17
N LEU A 275 -2.37 -19.71 7.61
CA LEU A 275 -3.73 -19.18 7.75
C LEU A 275 -4.49 -19.71 8.97
N LYS A 276 -4.09 -20.86 9.52
CA LYS A 276 -4.83 -21.57 10.58
C LYS A 276 -5.23 -20.71 11.78
N ASP A 277 -4.36 -19.81 12.23
CA ASP A 277 -4.58 -19.00 13.43
C ASP A 277 -5.18 -17.61 13.12
N LEU A 278 -5.33 -17.26 11.83
CA LEU A 278 -5.73 -15.92 11.37
C LEU A 278 -7.15 -15.87 10.78
N VAL A 279 -7.68 -17.01 10.32
CA VAL A 279 -8.99 -17.09 9.66
C VAL A 279 -9.87 -18.20 10.23
N ALA A 280 -11.19 -18.07 10.02
CA ALA A 280 -12.16 -19.06 10.45
C ALA A 280 -11.91 -20.45 9.78
N PRO A 281 -12.22 -21.57 10.47
CA PRO A 281 -11.97 -22.93 9.94
C PRO A 281 -12.65 -23.22 8.60
N ALA A 282 -13.84 -22.65 8.36
CA ALA A 282 -14.57 -22.80 7.09
C ALA A 282 -13.85 -22.12 5.92
N THR A 283 -13.25 -20.95 6.17
CA THR A 283 -12.49 -20.18 5.20
C THR A 283 -11.17 -20.87 4.87
N LEU A 284 -10.50 -21.43 5.88
CA LEU A 284 -9.29 -22.24 5.70
C LEU A 284 -9.52 -23.45 4.79
N ALA A 285 -10.61 -24.20 4.99
CA ALA A 285 -10.94 -25.36 4.17
C ALA A 285 -11.19 -24.98 2.69
N THR A 286 -11.76 -23.80 2.45
CA THR A 286 -12.02 -23.27 1.11
C THR A 286 -10.71 -22.83 0.44
N ALA A 287 -9.82 -22.16 1.19
CA ALA A 287 -8.48 -21.78 0.75
C ALA A 287 -7.65 -22.99 0.29
N THR A 288 -7.61 -24.06 1.10
CA THR A 288 -6.84 -25.27 0.81
C THR A 288 -7.37 -26.01 -0.42
N LYS A 289 -8.69 -26.02 -0.64
CA LYS A 289 -9.30 -26.60 -1.85
C LYS A 289 -8.92 -25.80 -3.10
N TYR A 290 -8.93 -24.47 -3.02
CA TYR A 290 -8.56 -23.59 -4.12
C TYR A 290 -7.09 -23.76 -4.51
N ILE A 291 -6.19 -23.85 -3.53
CA ILE A 291 -4.76 -24.09 -3.78
C ILE A 291 -4.51 -25.44 -4.45
N LYS A 292 -5.16 -26.52 -4.00
CA LYS A 292 -5.05 -27.81 -4.67
C LYS A 292 -5.52 -27.77 -6.13
N LEU A 293 -6.50 -26.91 -6.45
CA LEU A 293 -6.99 -26.71 -7.80
C LEU A 293 -5.98 -25.98 -8.70
N LEU A 294 -5.13 -25.11 -8.15
CA LEU A 294 -4.09 -24.36 -8.90
C LEU A 294 -3.01 -25.26 -9.52
N TRP A 295 -2.79 -26.46 -8.97
CA TRP A 295 -1.84 -27.44 -9.51
C TRP A 295 -2.47 -28.44 -10.49
N GLY A 296 -3.78 -28.35 -10.74
CA GLY A 296 -4.47 -29.21 -11.71
C GLY A 296 -4.25 -28.81 -13.18
N ASP A 297 -4.22 -29.80 -14.07
CA ASP A 297 -3.95 -29.63 -15.52
C ASP A 297 -5.01 -28.84 -16.31
N ARG A 298 -6.23 -28.64 -15.78
CA ARG A 298 -7.37 -28.05 -16.51
C ARG A 298 -7.76 -26.63 -16.09
N ALA A 299 -7.00 -26.01 -15.20
CA ALA A 299 -7.39 -24.73 -14.61
C ALA A 299 -7.05 -23.54 -15.54
N HIS A 300 -8.08 -22.88 -16.11
CA HIS A 300 -7.93 -21.72 -16.99
C HIS A 300 -7.72 -20.44 -16.18
N GLU A 301 -6.61 -19.73 -16.41
CA GLU A 301 -6.12 -18.61 -15.59
C GLU A 301 -7.13 -17.47 -15.38
N ASN A 302 -7.94 -17.15 -16.41
CA ASN A 302 -8.94 -16.07 -16.34
C ASN A 302 -10.20 -16.44 -15.53
N LEU A 303 -10.63 -17.71 -15.56
CA LEU A 303 -11.78 -18.20 -14.78
C LEU A 303 -11.46 -18.32 -13.29
N MET A 304 -10.18 -18.44 -12.95
CA MET A 304 -9.74 -18.59 -11.56
C MET A 304 -9.70 -17.26 -10.83
N LYS A 305 -9.32 -16.16 -11.50
CA LYS A 305 -9.36 -14.81 -10.92
C LYS A 305 -10.77 -14.40 -10.48
N SER A 306 -11.80 -14.77 -11.24
CA SER A 306 -13.21 -14.45 -10.92
C SER A 306 -13.82 -15.29 -9.80
N ILE A 307 -13.22 -16.44 -9.46
CA ILE A 307 -13.76 -17.39 -8.47
C ILE A 307 -12.89 -17.43 -7.21
N ASN A 308 -11.83 -16.61 -7.14
CA ASN A 308 -10.88 -16.62 -6.03
C ASN A 308 -11.57 -16.27 -4.70
N PRO A 309 -11.78 -17.24 -3.79
CA PRO A 309 -12.42 -16.99 -2.50
C PRO A 309 -11.49 -16.25 -1.52
N LEU A 310 -10.23 -16.03 -1.91
CA LEU A 310 -9.21 -15.30 -1.15
C LEU A 310 -8.95 -13.89 -1.70
N GLY A 311 -9.81 -13.39 -2.59
CA GLY A 311 -9.73 -12.02 -3.09
C GLY A 311 -10.00 -10.96 -2.02
N GLN A 312 -10.80 -11.30 -1.00
CA GLN A 312 -11.06 -10.45 0.17
C GLN A 312 -11.11 -11.33 1.42
N LEU A 313 -9.96 -11.54 2.04
CA LEU A 313 -9.82 -12.36 3.24
C LEU A 313 -9.83 -11.48 4.49
N GLU A 314 -10.85 -11.65 5.33
CA GLU A 314 -10.88 -11.04 6.65
C GLU A 314 -9.96 -11.80 7.61
N ILE A 315 -8.96 -11.13 8.16
CA ILE A 315 -8.03 -11.67 9.15
C ILE A 315 -8.14 -10.90 10.46
N THR A 316 -7.95 -11.60 11.57
CA THR A 316 -7.86 -10.98 12.89
C THR A 316 -6.42 -10.99 13.36
N VAL A 317 -5.84 -9.82 13.55
CA VAL A 317 -4.46 -9.63 14.03
C VAL A 317 -4.49 -9.04 15.44
N ASP A 318 -3.59 -9.47 16.30
CA ASP A 318 -3.42 -8.88 17.62
C ASP A 318 -2.59 -7.60 17.50
N ASN A 319 -3.12 -6.46 17.97
CA ASN A 319 -2.47 -5.15 17.87
C ASN A 319 -1.34 -4.94 18.90
N GLY A 320 -0.91 -5.97 19.63
CA GLY A 320 0.20 -5.88 20.60
C GLY A 320 -0.13 -5.10 21.87
N HIS A 321 -1.33 -4.51 21.95
CA HIS A 321 -1.88 -3.80 23.11
C HIS A 321 -3.13 -4.49 23.70
N GLY A 322 -3.34 -5.78 23.40
CA GLY A 322 -4.47 -6.57 23.91
C GLY A 322 -5.81 -6.34 23.19
N GLY A 323 -5.77 -5.68 22.02
CA GLY A 323 -6.93 -5.48 21.14
C GLY A 323 -6.81 -6.29 19.87
N LYS A 324 -7.91 -6.89 19.42
CA LYS A 324 -8.01 -7.57 18.12
C LYS A 324 -8.36 -6.55 17.04
N GLU A 325 -7.54 -6.46 16.00
CA GLU A 325 -7.78 -5.63 14.82
C GLU A 325 -8.14 -6.50 13.63
N THR A 326 -9.22 -6.13 12.95
CA THR A 326 -9.65 -6.78 11.72
C THR A 326 -8.96 -6.11 10.53
N ARG A 327 -8.27 -6.89 9.70
CA ARG A 327 -7.67 -6.45 8.44
C ARG A 327 -8.20 -7.26 7.27
N TYR A 328 -8.16 -6.69 6.08
CA TYR A 328 -8.57 -7.36 4.84
C TYR A 328 -7.37 -7.55 3.92
N LEU A 329 -7.01 -8.80 3.67
CA LEU A 329 -5.92 -9.17 2.76
C LEU A 329 -6.46 -9.76 1.47
N GLN A 330 -5.84 -9.41 0.34
CA GLN A 330 -6.11 -9.97 -0.98
C GLN A 330 -4.96 -10.89 -1.38
N PHE A 331 -5.27 -12.13 -1.75
CA PHE A 331 -4.29 -13.10 -2.24
C PHE A 331 -4.47 -13.35 -3.73
N ASP A 332 -3.48 -13.01 -4.54
CA ASP A 332 -3.46 -13.27 -5.98
C ASP A 332 -2.43 -14.34 -6.33
N PHE A 333 -2.82 -15.30 -7.15
CA PHE A 333 -1.99 -16.48 -7.48
C PHE A 333 -1.66 -16.51 -8.97
N HIS A 334 -0.38 -16.62 -9.28
CA HIS A 334 0.16 -16.68 -10.64
C HIS A 334 0.98 -17.95 -10.84
N ARG A 335 0.67 -18.73 -11.88
CA ARG A 335 1.35 -20.00 -12.15
C ARG A 335 2.60 -19.74 -13.00
N VAL A 336 3.75 -20.22 -12.56
CA VAL A 336 5.00 -20.18 -13.32
C VAL A 336 5.17 -21.51 -14.05
N MET A 337 4.95 -21.47 -15.37
CA MET A 337 5.02 -22.65 -16.24
C MET A 337 6.46 -23.00 -16.60
N GLY A 338 6.81 -24.28 -16.49
CA GLY A 338 8.06 -24.87 -17.00
C GLY A 338 7.80 -25.80 -18.19
N PRO A 339 8.85 -26.42 -18.76
CA PRO A 339 8.73 -27.32 -19.91
C PRO A 339 7.94 -28.62 -19.63
N GLU A 340 7.76 -29.00 -18.36
CA GLU A 340 6.98 -30.19 -17.93
C GLU A 340 5.80 -29.82 -17.00
N GLY A 341 5.16 -28.66 -17.21
CA GLY A 341 3.98 -28.21 -16.45
C GLY A 341 4.28 -27.13 -15.41
N VAL A 342 3.40 -26.98 -14.40
CA VAL A 342 3.54 -25.92 -13.38
C VAL A 342 4.76 -26.20 -12.51
N LYS A 343 5.75 -25.29 -12.54
CA LYS A 343 6.96 -25.43 -11.74
C LYS A 343 6.77 -24.87 -10.33
N GLN A 344 6.16 -23.70 -10.23
CA GLN A 344 5.93 -22.96 -8.99
C GLN A 344 4.68 -22.08 -9.13
N VAL A 345 4.08 -21.68 -8.00
CA VAL A 345 3.02 -20.68 -7.97
C VAL A 345 3.49 -19.47 -7.16
N LEU A 346 3.47 -18.30 -7.79
CA LEU A 346 3.74 -17.02 -7.13
C LEU A 346 2.45 -16.53 -6.47
N CYS A 347 2.48 -16.30 -5.17
CA CYS A 347 1.41 -15.66 -4.43
C CYS A 347 1.80 -14.20 -4.15
N ALA A 348 0.93 -13.27 -4.52
CA ALA A 348 0.98 -11.87 -4.15
C ALA A 348 -0.08 -11.61 -3.06
N VAL A 349 0.28 -10.84 -2.04
CA VAL A 349 -0.58 -10.49 -0.91
C VAL A 349 -0.63 -8.98 -0.78
N GLY A 350 -1.81 -8.40 -0.95
CA GLY A 350 -2.07 -6.97 -0.76
C GLY A 350 -2.90 -6.71 0.49
N ASP A 351 -2.58 -5.66 1.23
CA ASP A 351 -3.48 -5.14 2.27
C ASP A 351 -4.47 -4.17 1.63
N ILE A 352 -5.74 -4.59 1.57
CA ILE A 352 -6.84 -3.81 0.98
C ILE A 352 -7.78 -3.24 2.05
N THR A 353 -7.36 -3.23 3.31
CA THR A 353 -8.20 -2.80 4.45
C THR A 353 -8.81 -1.43 4.20
N SER A 354 -8.02 -0.42 3.83
CA SER A 354 -8.52 0.92 3.55
C SER A 354 -9.48 0.96 2.36
N SER A 355 -9.25 0.16 1.32
CA SER A 355 -10.12 0.12 0.14
C SER A 355 -11.47 -0.53 0.47
N VAL A 356 -11.48 -1.58 1.28
CA VAL A 356 -12.71 -2.26 1.71
C VAL A 356 -13.51 -1.37 2.66
N LEU A 357 -12.85 -0.73 3.63
CA LEU A 357 -13.51 0.20 4.55
C LEU A 357 -14.08 1.41 3.81
N LEU A 358 -13.32 1.99 2.87
CA LEU A 358 -13.79 3.11 2.07
C LEU A 358 -14.94 2.71 1.14
N ALA A 359 -14.88 1.54 0.51
CA ALA A 359 -15.97 1.04 -0.32
C ALA A 359 -17.26 0.85 0.50
N ARG A 360 -17.13 0.35 1.73
CA ARG A 360 -18.24 0.22 2.67
C ARG A 360 -18.80 1.57 3.09
N GLU A 361 -17.94 2.52 3.46
CA GLU A 361 -18.35 3.89 3.80
C GLU A 361 -19.05 4.59 2.62
N LEU A 362 -18.52 4.44 1.41
CA LEU A 362 -19.13 4.97 0.19
C LEU A 362 -20.50 4.33 -0.06
N GLN A 363 -20.61 3.02 0.11
CA GLN A 363 -21.89 2.31 -0.03
C GLN A 363 -22.90 2.81 1.00
N ASP A 364 -22.52 2.90 2.28
CA ASP A 364 -23.38 3.42 3.34
C ASP A 364 -23.81 4.88 3.05
N SER A 365 -22.89 5.71 2.55
CA SER A 365 -23.16 7.09 2.14
C SER A 365 -24.13 7.16 0.96
N GLN A 366 -23.97 6.28 -0.03
CA GLN A 366 -24.79 6.24 -1.23
C GLN A 366 -26.19 5.70 -0.95
N GLU A 367 -26.31 4.68 -0.09
CA GLU A 367 -27.60 4.20 0.42
C GLU A 367 -28.34 5.32 1.17
N ASN A 368 -27.64 6.07 2.02
CA ASN A 368 -28.20 7.23 2.71
C ASN A 368 -28.63 8.35 1.75
N ALA A 369 -27.81 8.66 0.73
CA ALA A 369 -28.14 9.67 -0.28
C ALA A 369 -29.33 9.26 -1.14
N ASN A 370 -29.39 7.99 -1.58
CA ASN A 370 -30.52 7.45 -2.34
C ASN A 370 -31.81 7.50 -1.51
N ALA A 371 -31.74 7.13 -0.22
CA ALA A 371 -32.88 7.23 0.69
C ALA A 371 -33.38 8.68 0.85
N GLN A 372 -32.47 9.67 0.87
CA GLN A 372 -32.83 11.09 0.89
C GLN A 372 -33.49 11.54 -0.42
N VAL A 373 -32.99 11.11 -1.58
CA VAL A 373 -33.59 11.42 -2.89
C VAL A 373 -35.01 10.84 -3.00
N ASP A 374 -35.20 9.57 -2.62
CA ASP A 374 -36.52 8.93 -2.61
C ASP A 374 -37.51 9.65 -1.68
N MET A 375 -37.01 10.13 -0.54
CA MET A 375 -37.79 10.94 0.40
C MET A 375 -38.21 12.26 -0.23
N MET A 376 -37.29 12.99 -0.87
CA MET A 376 -37.58 14.26 -1.56
C MET A 376 -38.58 14.07 -2.71
N LEU A 377 -38.41 13.04 -3.53
CA LEU A 377 -39.34 12.71 -4.62
C LEU A 377 -40.74 12.37 -4.08
N SER A 378 -40.83 11.70 -2.94
CA SER A 378 -42.10 11.42 -2.26
C SER A 378 -42.79 12.71 -1.77
N MET A 379 -42.01 13.72 -1.35
CA MET A 379 -42.53 15.02 -0.88
C MET A 379 -43.00 15.94 -2.02
N LEU A 380 -42.40 15.86 -3.22
CA LEU A 380 -42.77 16.72 -4.36
C LEU A 380 -44.18 16.48 -4.91
N HIS A 381 -44.74 15.29 -4.69
CA HIS A 381 -46.04 14.90 -5.23
C HIS A 381 -47.21 15.17 -4.27
N VAL A 382 -46.95 15.73 -3.08
CA VAL A 382 -47.94 15.98 -2.03
C VAL A 382 -48.05 17.49 -1.79
N GLU A 383 -49.28 18.00 -1.71
CA GLU A 383 -49.49 19.41 -1.37
C GLU A 383 -48.91 19.74 0.02
N PRO A 384 -48.10 20.81 0.18
CA PRO A 384 -47.39 21.06 1.42
C PRO A 384 -48.29 21.21 2.67
N MET A 385 -49.49 21.75 2.50
CA MET A 385 -50.47 21.88 3.58
C MET A 385 -51.04 20.53 4.02
N GLN A 386 -51.27 19.61 3.07
CA GLN A 386 -51.75 18.25 3.38
C GLN A 386 -50.66 17.43 4.09
N LEU A 387 -49.40 17.58 3.64
CA LEU A 387 -48.25 16.94 4.27
C LEU A 387 -48.06 17.42 5.71
N LEU A 388 -48.09 18.74 5.97
CA LEU A 388 -47.96 19.28 7.33
C LEU A 388 -49.11 18.84 8.23
N SER A 389 -50.35 18.86 7.74
CA SER A 389 -51.52 18.38 8.49
C SER A 389 -51.43 16.88 8.85
N PHE A 390 -50.90 16.05 7.94
CA PHE A 390 -50.65 14.65 8.22
C PHE A 390 -49.54 14.47 9.26
N LEU A 391 -48.43 15.18 9.14
CA LEU A 391 -47.31 15.08 10.08
C LEU A 391 -47.73 15.47 11.51
N ASP A 392 -48.54 16.52 11.66
CA ASP A 392 -49.09 16.93 12.97
C ASP A 392 -50.03 15.87 13.55
N THR A 393 -50.86 15.25 12.70
CA THR A 393 -51.77 14.17 13.11
C THR A 393 -51.00 12.91 13.50
N ALA A 394 -49.99 12.54 12.71
CA ALA A 394 -49.13 11.40 12.97
C ALA A 394 -48.29 11.58 14.25
N GLU A 395 -47.72 12.78 14.49
CA GLU A 395 -46.99 13.07 15.74
C GLU A 395 -47.91 12.94 16.95
N THR A 396 -49.13 13.49 16.88
CA THR A 396 -50.14 13.38 17.95
C THR A 396 -50.52 11.92 18.23
N SER A 397 -50.76 11.11 17.19
CA SER A 397 -51.09 9.68 17.34
C SER A 397 -49.91 8.87 17.88
N LEU A 398 -48.67 9.19 17.50
CA LEU A 398 -47.49 8.52 18.05
C LEU A 398 -47.18 8.93 19.50
N GLU A 399 -47.48 10.17 19.90
CA GLU A 399 -47.45 10.60 21.30
C GLU A 399 -48.49 9.86 22.14
N LEU A 400 -49.69 9.64 21.59
CA LEU A 400 -50.71 8.80 22.21
C LEU A 400 -50.23 7.34 22.34
N VAL A 401 -49.60 6.79 21.31
CA VAL A 401 -48.96 5.46 21.33
C VAL A 401 -47.87 5.37 22.40
N ASN A 402 -47.02 6.39 22.52
CA ASN A 402 -45.99 6.47 23.58
C ASN A 402 -46.62 6.57 24.98
N THR A 403 -47.72 7.32 25.11
CA THR A 403 -48.47 7.43 26.36
C THR A 403 -49.08 6.08 26.75
N ILE A 404 -49.72 5.39 25.80
CA ILE A 404 -50.21 4.03 25.97
C ILE A 404 -49.04 3.14 26.42
N LEU A 405 -47.88 3.17 25.74
CA LEU A 405 -46.70 2.38 26.12
C LEU A 405 -46.17 2.66 27.53
N LYS A 406 -46.28 3.89 28.02
CA LYS A 406 -45.85 4.28 29.38
C LYS A 406 -46.83 3.89 30.49
N GLU A 407 -48.10 3.59 30.17
CA GLU A 407 -49.05 3.11 31.16
C GLU A 407 -48.62 1.73 31.72
N PRO A 408 -48.50 1.59 33.05
CA PRO A 408 -48.12 0.32 33.68
C PRO A 408 -49.26 -0.68 33.56
N ALA A 409 -49.01 -1.83 32.94
CA ALA A 409 -49.93 -2.96 32.87
C ALA A 409 -49.39 -4.10 33.74
N ARG A 410 -50.26 -4.75 34.51
CA ARG A 410 -49.89 -5.85 35.44
C ARG A 410 -50.57 -7.17 35.09
N THR A 411 -51.56 -7.15 34.20
CA THR A 411 -52.32 -8.33 33.79
C THR A 411 -52.29 -8.55 32.27
N ASP A 412 -52.37 -9.81 31.82
CA ASP A 412 -52.40 -10.17 30.40
C ASP A 412 -53.54 -9.48 29.63
N ALA A 413 -54.70 -9.31 30.26
CA ALA A 413 -55.83 -8.58 29.69
C ALA A 413 -55.52 -7.09 29.43
N GLU A 414 -54.78 -6.44 30.34
CA GLU A 414 -54.32 -5.06 30.15
C GLU A 414 -53.27 -4.96 29.03
N PHE A 415 -52.34 -5.92 28.94
CA PHE A 415 -51.38 -5.98 27.83
C PHE A 415 -52.05 -6.18 26.47
N ARG A 416 -53.08 -7.02 26.38
CA ARG A 416 -53.85 -7.21 25.14
C ARG A 416 -54.67 -5.98 24.76
N ARG A 417 -55.27 -5.28 25.74
CA ARG A 417 -55.97 -4.01 25.51
C ARG A 417 -55.00 -2.93 25.00
N LYS A 418 -53.80 -2.89 25.56
CA LYS A 418 -52.69 -2.01 25.15
C LYS A 418 -52.30 -2.25 23.69
N LEU A 419 -52.04 -3.51 23.32
CA LEU A 419 -51.75 -3.90 21.93
C LEU A 419 -52.89 -3.54 20.97
N GLY A 420 -54.16 -3.68 21.38
CA GLY A 420 -55.31 -3.27 20.58
C GLY A 420 -55.43 -1.75 20.39
N GLY A 421 -55.01 -0.95 21.37
CA GLY A 421 -54.86 0.50 21.23
C GLY A 421 -53.77 0.86 20.24
N LEU A 422 -52.58 0.28 20.42
CA LEU A 422 -51.41 0.49 19.55
C LEU A 422 -51.70 0.12 18.10
N PHE A 423 -52.35 -1.01 17.86
CA PHE A 423 -52.69 -1.47 16.52
C PHE A 423 -53.63 -0.50 15.80
N ARG A 424 -54.65 0.05 16.49
CA ARG A 424 -55.60 0.99 15.88
C ARG A 424 -54.95 2.31 15.48
N GLU A 425 -54.12 2.87 16.35
CA GLU A 425 -53.39 4.11 16.07
C GLU A 425 -52.39 3.92 14.91
N LEU A 426 -51.62 2.83 14.91
CA LEU A 426 -50.68 2.52 13.83
C LEU A 426 -51.39 2.26 12.50
N HIS A 427 -52.52 1.54 12.51
CA HIS A 427 -53.30 1.28 11.30
C HIS A 427 -53.89 2.57 10.70
N GLY A 428 -54.31 3.53 11.55
CA GLY A 428 -54.74 4.86 11.13
C GLY A 428 -53.62 5.64 10.41
N ILE A 429 -52.43 5.72 11.04
CA ILE A 429 -51.27 6.41 10.46
C ILE A 429 -50.87 5.75 9.12
N LYS A 430 -50.91 4.42 9.02
CA LYS A 430 -50.61 3.69 7.78
C LYS A 430 -51.59 4.05 6.65
N GLY A 431 -52.88 4.16 6.97
CA GLY A 431 -53.93 4.52 6.02
C GLY A 431 -53.70 5.90 5.42
N GLU A 432 -53.45 6.90 6.27
CA GLU A 432 -53.16 8.27 5.85
C GLU A 432 -51.83 8.38 5.08
N ALA A 433 -50.77 7.72 5.55
CA ALA A 433 -49.47 7.70 4.88
C ALA A 433 -49.54 7.07 3.48
N SER A 434 -50.34 6.01 3.32
CA SER A 434 -50.54 5.34 2.03
C SER A 434 -51.37 6.18 1.06
N ALA A 435 -52.37 6.91 1.57
CA ALA A 435 -53.19 7.83 0.78
C ALA A 435 -52.37 9.02 0.23
N LEU A 436 -51.39 9.50 1.00
CA LEU A 436 -50.46 10.56 0.60
C LEU A 436 -49.24 10.01 -0.17
N ASN A 437 -49.22 8.72 -0.52
CA ASN A 437 -48.13 8.05 -1.23
C ASN A 437 -46.75 8.17 -0.54
N LEU A 438 -46.75 8.32 0.79
CA LEU A 438 -45.55 8.42 1.63
C LEU A 438 -45.02 7.01 1.97
N LYS A 439 -44.54 6.31 0.94
CA LYS A 439 -44.13 4.89 1.01
C LYS A 439 -43.14 4.58 2.14
N SER A 440 -42.19 5.48 2.40
CA SER A 440 -41.20 5.34 3.47
C SER A 440 -41.82 5.32 4.87
N ILE A 441 -42.87 6.12 5.11
CA ILE A 441 -43.58 6.16 6.40
C ILE A 441 -44.52 4.96 6.49
N ALA A 442 -45.24 4.66 5.41
CA ALA A 442 -46.17 3.52 5.36
C ALA A 442 -45.46 2.17 5.61
N SER A 443 -44.26 1.95 5.07
CA SER A 443 -43.50 0.71 5.27
C SER A 443 -42.97 0.57 6.71
N ARG A 444 -42.48 1.67 7.31
CA ARG A 444 -42.01 1.68 8.71
C ARG A 444 -43.16 1.44 9.69
N VAL A 445 -44.33 2.04 9.44
CA VAL A 445 -45.55 1.80 10.24
C VAL A 445 -46.04 0.36 10.05
N HIS A 446 -45.94 -0.20 8.84
CA HIS A 446 -46.29 -1.61 8.59
C HIS A 446 -45.42 -2.58 9.39
N ALA A 447 -44.10 -2.34 9.47
CA ALA A 447 -43.20 -3.17 10.28
C ALA A 447 -43.56 -3.12 11.77
N LEU A 448 -43.93 -1.95 12.30
CA LEU A 448 -44.42 -1.80 13.67
C LEU A 448 -45.76 -2.51 13.89
N GLU A 449 -46.67 -2.43 12.93
CA GLU A 449 -47.96 -3.13 12.95
C GLU A 449 -47.76 -4.65 13.00
N ASP A 450 -46.82 -5.19 12.22
CA ASP A 450 -46.50 -6.62 12.20
C ASP A 450 -45.91 -7.08 13.55
N MET A 451 -45.04 -6.27 14.15
CA MET A 451 -44.51 -6.55 15.49
C MET A 451 -45.62 -6.56 16.55
N VAL A 452 -46.59 -5.64 16.48
CA VAL A 452 -47.77 -5.64 17.36
C VAL A 452 -48.65 -6.87 17.11
N ALA A 453 -48.82 -7.27 15.85
CA ALA A 453 -49.59 -8.46 15.47
C ALA A 453 -48.93 -9.75 15.96
N ASP A 454 -47.60 -9.83 15.94
CA ASP A 454 -46.84 -10.98 16.43
C ASP A 454 -46.86 -11.07 17.95
N CYS A 455 -46.78 -9.94 18.66
CA CYS A 455 -47.03 -9.90 20.10
C CYS A 455 -48.43 -10.41 20.43
N LYS A 456 -49.46 -10.07 19.64
CA LYS A 456 -50.85 -10.51 19.86
C LYS A 456 -51.04 -12.03 19.71
N LYS A 457 -50.19 -12.72 18.94
CA LYS A 457 -50.24 -14.18 18.74
C LYS A 457 -49.61 -14.97 19.89
N LYS A 458 -48.82 -14.33 20.76
CA LYS A 458 -48.15 -15.02 21.88
C LYS A 458 -49.16 -15.42 22.98
N PRO A 459 -48.98 -16.59 23.62
CA PRO A 459 -49.88 -17.08 24.67
C PRO A 459 -49.74 -16.30 25.99
N GLU A 460 -48.53 -15.84 26.33
CA GLU A 460 -48.24 -15.01 27.51
C GLU A 460 -47.41 -13.79 27.08
N LEU A 461 -47.77 -12.61 27.58
CA LEU A 461 -47.11 -11.34 27.28
C LEU A 461 -46.31 -10.84 28.48
N THR A 462 -45.06 -10.45 28.25
CA THR A 462 -44.18 -9.85 29.28
C THR A 462 -43.79 -8.42 28.90
N GLY A 463 -43.38 -7.61 29.88
CA GLY A 463 -42.92 -6.23 29.62
C GLY A 463 -41.73 -6.15 28.65
N ASN A 464 -40.90 -7.21 28.58
CA ASN A 464 -39.74 -7.27 27.68
C ASN A 464 -40.14 -7.42 26.20
N ASP A 465 -41.33 -7.93 25.91
CA ASP A 465 -41.84 -8.05 24.53
C ASP A 465 -42.14 -6.70 23.89
N PHE A 466 -42.32 -5.64 24.69
CA PHE A 466 -42.59 -4.28 24.21
C PHE A 466 -41.31 -3.48 23.94
N LEU A 467 -40.14 -3.91 24.43
CA LEU A 467 -38.88 -3.15 24.30
C LEU A 467 -38.45 -2.96 22.84
N PRO A 468 -38.50 -3.97 21.94
CA PRO A 468 -38.22 -3.77 20.52
C PRO A 468 -39.20 -2.80 19.85
N LEU A 469 -40.44 -2.75 20.34
CA LEU A 469 -41.49 -1.87 19.84
C LEU A 469 -41.21 -0.40 20.17
N VAL A 470 -40.70 -0.13 21.38
CA VAL A 470 -40.29 1.22 21.82
C VAL A 470 -39.13 1.74 20.97
N LEU A 471 -38.10 0.92 20.72
CA LEU A 471 -36.95 1.33 19.88
C LEU A 471 -37.37 1.68 18.45
N ARG A 472 -38.24 0.85 17.84
CA ARG A 472 -38.76 1.11 16.49
C ARG A 472 -39.73 2.29 16.42
N LEU A 473 -40.44 2.58 17.51
CA LEU A 473 -41.27 3.77 17.63
C LEU A 473 -40.43 5.05 17.68
N ASP A 474 -39.33 5.04 18.43
CA ASP A 474 -38.39 6.17 18.49
C ASP A 474 -37.74 6.43 17.11
N ASP A 475 -37.37 5.36 16.38
CA ASP A 475 -36.90 5.46 14.99
C ASP A 475 -37.94 6.16 14.08
N LEU A 476 -39.22 5.81 14.22
CA LEU A 476 -40.31 6.40 13.42
C LEU A 476 -40.56 7.87 13.79
N LEU A 477 -40.54 8.21 15.08
CA LEU A 477 -40.66 9.59 15.56
C LEU A 477 -39.51 10.47 15.05
N ALA A 478 -38.27 9.97 15.09
CA ALA A 478 -37.11 10.68 14.54
C ALA A 478 -37.26 10.91 13.03
N HIS A 479 -37.74 9.90 12.29
CA HIS A 479 -37.99 10.01 10.86
C HIS A 479 -39.06 11.06 10.53
N LEU A 480 -40.21 11.06 11.22
CA LEU A 480 -41.27 12.06 11.03
C LEU A 480 -40.81 13.49 11.32
N ARG A 481 -40.00 13.69 12.36
CA ARG A 481 -39.40 15.01 12.64
C ARG A 481 -38.48 15.47 11.50
N SER A 482 -37.69 14.55 10.92
CA SER A 482 -36.84 14.84 9.76
C SER A 482 -37.68 15.20 8.53
N VAL A 483 -38.77 14.47 8.25
CA VAL A 483 -39.73 14.80 7.18
C VAL A 483 -40.32 16.19 7.40
N ARG A 484 -40.73 16.53 8.63
CA ARG A 484 -41.29 17.85 8.97
C ARG A 484 -40.28 18.97 8.73
N GLU A 485 -39.03 18.79 9.13
CA GLU A 485 -38.00 19.79 8.90
C GLU A 485 -37.74 20.03 7.40
N MET A 486 -37.74 18.96 6.60
CA MET A 486 -37.62 19.06 5.14
C MET A 486 -38.85 19.72 4.51
N ALA A 487 -40.07 19.35 4.92
CA ALA A 487 -41.31 19.95 4.46
C ALA A 487 -41.37 21.46 4.79
N ALA A 488 -40.91 21.85 5.98
CA ALA A 488 -40.81 23.24 6.40
C ALA A 488 -39.76 24.03 5.59
N ARG A 489 -38.64 23.41 5.21
CA ARG A 489 -37.65 24.02 4.31
C ARG A 489 -38.18 24.18 2.88
N LEU A 490 -38.97 23.22 2.40
CA LEU A 490 -39.60 23.27 1.08
C LEU A 490 -40.67 24.37 0.98
N THR A 491 -41.43 24.62 2.05
CA THR A 491 -42.38 25.75 2.12
C THR A 491 -41.71 27.10 2.36
N ALA A 492 -40.51 27.10 2.95
CA ALA A 492 -39.70 28.31 3.16
C ALA A 492 -38.90 28.76 1.91
N LEU A 493 -38.93 28.01 0.80
CA LEU A 493 -38.38 28.47 -0.49
C LEU A 493 -39.26 29.61 -1.04
N PRO A 494 -38.75 30.85 -1.13
CA PRO A 494 -39.46 31.89 -1.85
C PRO A 494 -39.50 31.53 -3.34
N ALA A 495 -40.62 31.80 -4.02
CA ALA A 495 -40.70 31.72 -5.47
C ALA A 495 -39.51 32.47 -6.12
N PRO A 496 -38.96 31.98 -7.25
CA PRO A 496 -37.78 32.58 -7.86
C PRO A 496 -38.15 33.94 -8.46
N ALA A 497 -37.83 35.02 -7.76
CA ALA A 497 -37.72 36.34 -8.35
C ALA A 497 -36.37 36.47 -9.06
N ALA A 498 -36.41 37.02 -10.26
CA ALA A 498 -35.34 37.06 -11.25
C ALA A 498 -34.03 37.70 -10.77
N ALA A 499 -32.95 37.16 -11.34
CA ALA A 499 -31.54 37.54 -11.33
C ALA A 499 -31.18 39.03 -11.13
N ALA A 500 -30.12 39.30 -10.33
CA ALA A 500 -28.79 39.68 -10.84
C ALA A 500 -27.79 40.05 -9.71
N GLY A 501 -26.56 39.52 -9.79
CA GLY A 501 -25.33 40.22 -9.38
C GLY A 501 -24.72 39.92 -7.99
N ALA A 502 -23.68 39.08 -7.96
CA ALA A 502 -22.76 38.84 -6.84
C ALA A 502 -21.69 39.98 -6.72
N PRO A 503 -20.66 39.94 -5.82
CA PRO A 503 -20.37 38.97 -4.75
C PRO A 503 -19.95 39.55 -3.37
N SER A 504 -20.04 38.68 -2.36
CA SER A 504 -19.17 38.50 -1.18
C SER A 504 -18.72 39.68 -0.30
N GLY A 505 -19.11 39.61 0.99
CA GLY A 505 -18.32 40.20 2.07
C GLY A 505 -19.04 40.34 3.41
N SER A 506 -18.57 39.58 4.40
CA SER A 506 -18.62 39.88 5.85
C SER A 506 -19.93 39.71 6.62
N ALA A 507 -19.91 38.73 7.51
CA ALA A 507 -20.80 38.58 8.64
C ALA A 507 -20.80 39.83 9.54
N ALA A 508 -21.97 40.33 9.89
CA ALA A 508 -22.20 41.14 11.08
C ALA A 508 -23.67 41.07 11.49
N LEU A 509 -23.89 40.81 12.79
CA LEU A 509 -25.16 40.82 13.49
C LEU A 509 -26.09 41.95 13.02
N ARG A 510 -27.27 41.59 12.52
CA ARG A 510 -28.42 42.48 12.51
C ARG A 510 -29.43 42.00 13.54
N THR A 511 -29.42 42.70 14.65
CA THR A 511 -30.50 42.81 15.62
C THR A 511 -31.84 42.95 14.89
N GLN A 512 -32.76 42.02 15.16
CA GLN A 512 -34.12 42.08 14.66
C GLN A 512 -34.86 43.21 15.41
N SER A 513 -35.14 44.31 14.72
CA SER A 513 -36.22 45.22 15.12
C SER A 513 -37.57 44.60 14.70
N PRO A 514 -38.62 44.69 15.53
CA PRO A 514 -39.90 44.05 15.24
C PRO A 514 -40.54 44.73 14.03
N ARG A 515 -40.89 43.93 13.01
CA ARG A 515 -41.66 44.41 11.86
C ARG A 515 -43.06 44.84 12.33
N PRO A 516 -43.62 45.95 11.81
CA PRO A 516 -44.98 46.34 12.13
C PRO A 516 -45.96 45.26 11.64
N VAL A 517 -47.00 45.02 12.44
CA VAL A 517 -48.04 44.01 12.20
C VAL A 517 -48.60 44.20 10.79
N GLU A 518 -48.47 43.18 9.93
CA GLU A 518 -49.09 43.18 8.60
C GLU A 518 -50.60 43.38 8.74
N ASP A 519 -51.15 44.35 8.00
CA ASP A 519 -52.59 44.56 7.91
C ASP A 519 -53.24 43.27 7.42
N LEU A 520 -54.10 42.66 8.25
CA LEU A 520 -54.78 41.38 8.00
C LEU A 520 -55.94 41.54 7.00
N SER A 521 -56.33 42.77 6.67
CA SER A 521 -57.48 43.10 5.83
C SER A 521 -57.43 42.53 4.39
N PRO A 522 -56.34 42.65 3.61
CA PRO A 522 -56.30 42.18 2.23
C PRO A 522 -56.30 40.65 2.13
N ALA A 523 -55.68 39.95 3.09
CA ALA A 523 -55.68 38.48 3.13
C ALA A 523 -57.10 37.93 3.39
N LEU A 524 -57.85 38.54 4.31
CA LEU A 524 -59.22 38.14 4.60
C LEU A 524 -60.18 38.47 3.45
N GLN A 525 -59.99 39.60 2.77
CA GLN A 525 -60.77 39.95 1.58
C GLN A 525 -60.53 38.98 0.41
N ALA A 526 -59.28 38.58 0.16
CA ALA A 526 -58.96 37.57 -0.85
C ALA A 526 -59.59 36.21 -0.52
N MET A 527 -59.57 35.82 0.76
CA MET A 527 -60.22 34.59 1.20
C MET A 527 -61.75 34.65 1.05
N ALA A 528 -62.38 35.79 1.36
CA ALA A 528 -63.81 35.98 1.16
C ALA A 528 -64.20 35.85 -0.31
N ALA A 529 -63.41 36.42 -1.23
CA ALA A 529 -63.65 36.31 -2.66
C ALA A 529 -63.56 34.85 -3.13
N ARG A 530 -62.57 34.09 -2.65
CA ARG A 530 -62.42 32.67 -2.96
C ARG A 530 -63.57 31.82 -2.43
N LEU A 531 -63.99 32.04 -1.18
CA LEU A 531 -65.13 31.32 -0.59
C LEU A 531 -66.47 31.64 -1.26
N ALA A 532 -66.63 32.86 -1.81
CA ALA A 532 -67.79 33.24 -2.61
C ALA A 532 -67.85 32.42 -3.91
N GLU A 533 -66.70 32.21 -4.56
CA GLU A 533 -66.58 31.40 -5.76
C GLU A 533 -66.78 29.90 -5.47
N ASP A 534 -66.06 29.36 -4.48
CA ASP A 534 -66.09 27.93 -4.11
C ASP A 534 -67.50 27.43 -3.73
N HIS A 535 -68.32 28.30 -3.11
CA HIS A 535 -69.68 27.96 -2.68
C HIS A 535 -70.79 28.53 -3.58
N ALA A 536 -70.43 29.11 -4.73
CA ALA A 536 -71.37 29.74 -5.68
C ALA A 536 -72.34 30.74 -5.01
N LYS A 537 -71.84 31.55 -4.07
CA LYS A 537 -72.61 32.54 -3.30
C LYS A 537 -72.00 33.93 -3.45
N HIS A 538 -72.83 34.97 -3.54
CA HIS A 538 -72.34 36.34 -3.71
C HIS A 538 -72.36 37.08 -2.38
N PHE A 539 -71.19 37.41 -1.82
CA PHE A 539 -71.09 38.26 -0.64
C PHE A 539 -69.83 39.13 -0.64
N ARG A 540 -69.86 40.25 0.09
CA ARG A 540 -68.73 41.17 0.26
C ARG A 540 -68.33 41.26 1.72
N LEU A 541 -67.02 41.22 1.97
CA LEU A 541 -66.43 41.44 3.29
C LEU A 541 -66.06 42.92 3.48
N THR A 542 -66.58 43.55 4.52
CA THR A 542 -66.18 44.90 4.96
C THR A 542 -65.40 44.77 6.27
N VAL A 543 -64.20 45.33 6.31
CA VAL A 543 -63.29 45.24 7.46
C VAL A 543 -62.99 46.63 7.99
N ALA A 544 -63.12 46.83 9.29
CA ALA A 544 -62.78 48.09 9.96
C ALA A 544 -62.04 47.81 11.29
N GLY A 545 -60.97 48.57 11.56
CA GLY A 545 -60.25 48.57 12.83
C GLY A 545 -59.33 47.37 13.11
N LEU A 546 -59.12 46.46 12.13
CA LEU A 546 -58.26 45.28 12.31
C LEU A 546 -56.76 45.62 12.46
N SER A 547 -56.34 46.82 12.07
CA SER A 547 -54.98 47.33 12.29
C SER A 547 -54.67 47.67 13.76
N GLU A 548 -55.69 47.79 14.61
CA GLU A 548 -55.54 48.10 16.04
C GLU A 548 -55.37 46.85 16.92
N VAL A 549 -55.31 45.66 16.30
CA VAL A 549 -55.18 44.39 17.03
C VAL A 549 -53.77 44.26 17.62
N PRO A 550 -53.63 44.01 18.95
CA PRO A 550 -52.33 43.77 19.56
C PRO A 550 -51.65 42.50 19.01
N PRO A 551 -50.31 42.48 18.87
CA PRO A 551 -49.58 41.31 18.37
C PRO A 551 -49.86 40.01 19.14
N SER A 552 -50.09 40.10 20.45
CA SER A 552 -50.42 38.97 21.31
C SER A 552 -51.71 38.26 20.94
N TYR A 553 -52.64 38.96 20.27
CA TYR A 553 -53.95 38.43 19.88
C TYR A 553 -54.10 38.23 18.37
N ALA A 554 -53.15 38.70 17.56
CA ALA A 554 -53.25 38.74 16.11
C ALA A 554 -53.45 37.34 15.48
N ALA A 555 -52.66 36.34 15.90
CA ALA A 555 -52.76 34.98 15.37
C ALA A 555 -54.11 34.34 15.71
N THR A 556 -54.51 34.40 16.99
CA THR A 556 -55.76 33.80 17.46
C THR A 556 -57.00 34.48 16.85
N ILE A 557 -56.99 35.81 16.71
CA ILE A 557 -58.07 36.55 16.06
C ILE A 557 -58.15 36.19 14.57
N LYS A 558 -57.01 36.04 13.88
CA LYS A 558 -56.98 35.62 12.48
C LYS A 558 -57.66 34.26 12.30
N ASP A 559 -57.32 33.27 13.12
CA ASP A 559 -57.91 31.94 13.05
C ASP A 559 -59.42 31.96 13.36
N CYS A 560 -59.83 32.76 14.35
CA CYS A 560 -61.26 32.94 14.67
C CYS A 560 -62.03 33.58 13.50
N LEU A 561 -61.47 34.61 12.86
CA LEU A 561 -62.10 35.31 11.73
C LEU A 561 -62.21 34.42 10.49
N ILE A 562 -61.17 33.63 10.19
CA ILE A 562 -61.17 32.65 9.11
C ILE A 562 -62.32 31.66 9.30
N GLN A 563 -62.48 31.14 10.52
CA GLN A 563 -63.55 30.19 10.81
C GLN A 563 -64.94 30.82 10.78
N MET A 564 -65.11 32.03 11.32
CA MET A 564 -66.39 32.76 11.25
C MET A 564 -66.77 33.09 9.81
N LEU A 565 -65.80 33.48 8.97
CA LEU A 565 -66.00 33.77 7.55
C LEU A 565 -66.40 32.51 6.77
N ARG A 566 -65.76 31.37 7.06
CA ARG A 566 -66.16 30.07 6.49
C ARG A 566 -67.59 29.70 6.90
N ASN A 567 -67.95 29.87 8.17
CA ASN A 567 -69.31 29.60 8.66
C ASN A 567 -70.35 30.51 8.00
N ALA A 568 -70.03 31.80 7.83
CA ALA A 568 -70.88 32.74 7.10
C ALA A 568 -71.05 32.31 5.64
N ALA A 569 -69.98 31.92 4.94
CA ALA A 569 -70.04 31.47 3.56
C ALA A 569 -70.83 30.16 3.39
N VAL A 570 -70.59 29.16 4.25
CA VAL A 570 -71.23 27.84 4.14
C VAL A 570 -72.69 27.86 4.61
N HIS A 571 -72.96 28.45 5.78
CA HIS A 571 -74.25 28.35 6.47
C HIS A 571 -75.01 29.67 6.63
N GLY A 572 -74.31 30.81 6.69
CA GLY A 572 -74.94 32.12 6.94
C GLY A 572 -75.60 32.71 5.70
N ILE A 573 -74.80 33.01 4.67
CA ILE A 573 -75.23 33.66 3.44
C ILE A 573 -76.04 32.69 2.58
N GLU A 574 -77.24 33.11 2.18
CA GLU A 574 -78.10 32.34 1.29
C GLU A 574 -77.68 32.54 -0.19
N PRO A 575 -77.92 31.57 -1.08
CA PRO A 575 -77.73 31.76 -2.52
C PRO A 575 -78.56 32.93 -3.07
N PRO A 576 -78.12 33.59 -4.16
CA PRO A 576 -78.80 34.77 -4.72
C PRO A 576 -80.30 34.55 -5.02
N GLU A 577 -80.67 33.34 -5.44
CA GLU A 577 -82.07 32.97 -5.72
C GLU A 577 -82.94 33.02 -4.47
N VAL A 578 -82.44 32.50 -3.35
CA VAL A 578 -83.14 32.49 -2.05
C VAL A 578 -83.20 33.90 -1.47
N ARG A 579 -82.16 34.73 -1.66
CA ARG A 579 -82.14 36.13 -1.21
C ARG A 579 -83.21 36.98 -1.90
N ARG A 580 -83.39 36.81 -3.22
CA ARG A 580 -84.45 37.49 -3.98
C ARG A 580 -85.86 37.10 -3.49
N ALA A 581 -86.08 35.83 -3.20
CA ALA A 581 -87.35 35.35 -2.64
C ALA A 581 -87.68 35.97 -1.27
N HIS A 582 -86.65 36.31 -0.48
CA HIS A 582 -86.79 36.99 0.81
C HIS A 582 -86.66 38.53 0.74
N THR A 583 -86.73 39.14 -0.45
CA THR A 583 -86.62 40.59 -0.67
C THR A 583 -85.31 41.19 -0.13
N LYS A 584 -84.21 40.41 -0.14
CA LYS A 584 -82.86 40.85 0.22
C LYS A 584 -82.04 41.20 -1.02
N GLN A 585 -80.98 41.97 -0.85
CA GLN A 585 -80.02 42.26 -1.93
C GLN A 585 -79.30 40.99 -2.40
N ASP A 586 -79.04 40.90 -3.71
CA ASP A 586 -78.37 39.75 -4.35
C ASP A 586 -76.97 39.47 -3.80
N VAL A 587 -76.29 40.48 -3.26
CA VAL A 587 -74.98 40.37 -2.62
C VAL A 587 -75.15 40.46 -1.10
N GLY A 588 -74.74 39.43 -0.38
CA GLY A 588 -74.65 39.43 1.09
C GLY A 588 -73.53 40.31 1.61
N VAL A 589 -73.66 40.78 2.85
CA VAL A 589 -72.66 41.62 3.51
C VAL A 589 -72.20 40.95 4.79
N VAL A 590 -70.90 40.67 4.85
CA VAL A 590 -70.22 40.26 6.07
C VAL A 590 -69.37 41.43 6.54
N SER A 591 -69.56 41.85 7.79
CA SER A 591 -68.86 42.99 8.37
C SER A 591 -68.07 42.58 9.60
N VAL A 592 -66.83 43.07 9.67
CA VAL A 592 -65.92 42.84 10.78
C VAL A 592 -65.45 44.17 11.31
N HIS A 593 -65.76 44.44 12.58
CA HIS A 593 -65.38 45.67 13.26
C HIS A 593 -64.58 45.32 14.51
N PHE A 594 -63.35 45.78 14.58
CA PHE A 594 -62.54 45.72 15.79
C PHE A 594 -62.40 47.11 16.37
N ARG A 595 -62.63 47.27 17.67
CA ARG A 595 -62.47 48.56 18.35
C ARG A 595 -62.00 48.37 19.78
N LYS A 596 -61.22 49.32 20.28
CA LYS A 596 -60.89 49.40 21.70
C LYS A 596 -62.09 49.95 22.50
N VAL A 597 -62.48 49.26 23.58
CA VAL A 597 -63.60 49.65 24.45
C VAL A 597 -63.13 49.63 25.91
N GLY A 598 -62.90 50.81 26.48
CA GLY A 598 -62.31 50.95 27.82
C GLY A 598 -60.88 50.40 27.85
N GLU A 599 -60.58 49.54 28.83
CA GLU A 599 -59.31 48.84 28.97
C GLU A 599 -59.20 47.57 28.09
N GLY A 600 -60.31 47.12 27.49
CA GLY A 600 -60.35 45.91 26.67
C GLY A 600 -60.52 46.17 25.17
N TYR A 601 -60.69 45.08 24.42
CA TYR A 601 -60.96 45.11 22.98
C TYR A 601 -62.27 44.41 22.66
N GLU A 602 -62.99 44.93 21.68
CA GLU A 602 -64.24 44.35 21.18
C GLU A 602 -64.10 44.03 19.69
N LEU A 603 -64.35 42.77 19.33
CA LEU A 603 -64.47 42.31 17.95
C LEU A 603 -65.92 41.95 17.67
N LEU A 604 -66.48 42.58 16.65
CA LEU A 604 -67.83 42.35 16.16
C LEU A 604 -67.77 41.74 14.75
N PHE A 605 -68.32 40.54 14.60
CA PHE A 605 -68.49 39.88 13.31
C PHE A 605 -69.99 39.75 13.03
N GLU A 606 -70.45 40.24 11.89
CA GLU A 606 -71.88 40.22 11.55
C GLU A 606 -72.10 39.86 10.08
N ASP A 607 -72.99 38.90 9.84
CA ASP A 607 -73.51 38.55 8.53
C ASP A 607 -75.01 38.88 8.43
N ASP A 608 -75.45 39.28 7.24
CA ASP A 608 -76.85 39.56 6.89
C ASP A 608 -77.58 38.32 6.30
N GLY A 609 -77.17 37.14 6.76
CA GLY A 609 -77.62 35.85 6.24
C GLY A 609 -79.00 35.40 6.74
N ALA A 610 -79.23 34.09 6.66
CA ALA A 610 -80.47 33.43 7.08
C ALA A 610 -80.71 33.47 8.60
N GLY A 611 -79.72 33.89 9.40
CA GLY A 611 -79.78 33.74 10.85
C GLY A 611 -79.67 32.27 11.29
N ILE A 612 -79.58 32.04 12.61
CA ILE A 612 -79.56 30.70 13.18
C ILE A 612 -80.94 30.35 13.73
N GLY A 613 -81.55 29.30 13.19
CA GLY A 613 -82.83 28.77 13.67
C GLY A 613 -82.66 27.90 14.92
N THR A 614 -83.26 28.29 16.04
CA THR A 614 -83.14 27.56 17.31
C THR A 614 -83.74 26.15 17.27
N GLU A 615 -84.81 25.95 16.51
CA GLU A 615 -85.44 24.63 16.36
C GLU A 615 -84.57 23.66 15.57
N ALA A 616 -83.91 24.14 14.50
CA ALA A 616 -82.96 23.34 13.72
C ALA A 616 -81.74 22.94 14.56
N LEU A 617 -81.28 23.85 15.43
CA LEU A 617 -80.16 23.62 16.33
C LEU A 617 -80.48 22.57 17.41
N LYS A 618 -81.67 22.66 18.02
CA LYS A 618 -82.19 21.66 18.98
C LYS A 618 -82.32 20.29 18.32
N ALA A 619 -82.91 20.23 17.13
CA ALA A 619 -83.06 18.99 16.37
C ALA A 619 -81.70 18.35 16.03
N ALA A 620 -80.72 19.15 15.60
CA ALA A 620 -79.36 18.66 15.33
C ALA A 620 -78.66 18.14 16.59
N ALA A 621 -78.84 18.79 17.74
CA ALA A 621 -78.25 18.38 19.02
C ALA A 621 -78.86 17.07 19.54
N VAL A 622 -80.18 16.87 19.39
CA VAL A 622 -80.88 15.63 19.73
C VAL A 622 -80.43 14.49 18.81
N ARG A 623 -80.38 14.69 17.49
CA ARG A 623 -79.93 13.67 16.53
C ARG A 623 -78.52 13.15 16.85
N ARG A 624 -77.64 14.04 17.31
CA ARG A 624 -76.25 13.71 17.69
C ARG A 624 -76.11 13.19 19.13
N ARG A 625 -77.21 12.97 19.84
CA ARG A 625 -77.25 12.49 21.25
C ARG A 625 -76.47 13.39 22.22
N LEU A 626 -76.36 14.69 21.92
CA LEU A 626 -75.70 15.67 22.79
C LEU A 626 -76.64 16.21 23.89
N ILE A 627 -77.96 16.08 23.67
CA ILE A 627 -79.04 16.41 24.62
C ILE A 627 -80.20 15.42 24.41
N SER A 628 -81.06 15.25 25.41
CA SER A 628 -82.28 14.44 25.27
C SER A 628 -83.44 15.22 24.61
N GLU A 629 -84.44 14.53 24.09
CA GLU A 629 -85.65 15.18 23.54
C GLU A 629 -86.43 15.97 24.60
N GLU A 630 -86.38 15.53 25.87
CA GLU A 630 -87.00 16.23 27.00
C GLU A 630 -86.25 17.52 27.34
N GLU A 631 -84.92 17.48 27.34
CA GLU A 631 -84.07 18.66 27.54
C GLU A 631 -84.26 19.69 26.41
N ALA A 632 -84.40 19.24 25.16
CA ALA A 632 -84.60 20.13 24.01
C ALA A 632 -85.92 20.92 24.09
N ARG A 633 -87.00 20.31 24.62
CA ARG A 633 -88.31 20.99 24.81
C ARG A 633 -88.28 22.03 25.93
N GLY A 634 -87.48 21.82 26.97
CA GLY A 634 -87.34 22.73 28.12
C GLY A 634 -86.38 23.90 27.91
N MET A 635 -85.56 23.89 26.85
CA MET A 635 -84.55 24.94 26.59
C MET A 635 -85.17 26.23 26.06
N ASP A 636 -84.79 27.36 26.67
CA ASP A 636 -85.04 28.70 26.14
C ASP A 636 -84.11 29.00 24.95
N THR A 637 -84.40 30.09 24.22
CA THR A 637 -83.64 30.51 23.03
C THR A 637 -82.16 30.71 23.33
N ARG A 638 -81.81 31.15 24.54
CA ARG A 638 -80.42 31.39 24.96
C ARG A 638 -79.66 30.10 25.23
N ALA A 639 -80.27 29.15 25.94
CA ALA A 639 -79.69 27.83 26.19
C ALA A 639 -79.54 27.04 24.89
N ALA A 640 -80.53 27.12 23.99
CA ALA A 640 -80.43 26.52 22.66
C ALA A 640 -79.21 27.05 21.92
N MET A 641 -79.02 28.37 21.89
CA MET A 641 -77.90 29.00 21.20
C MET A 641 -76.51 28.63 21.76
N ALA A 642 -76.43 28.36 23.07
CA ALA A 642 -75.20 27.91 23.71
C ALA A 642 -74.73 26.52 23.22
N LEU A 643 -75.61 25.72 22.61
CA LEU A 643 -75.26 24.40 22.05
C LEU A 643 -74.23 24.49 20.92
N ILE A 644 -74.17 25.61 20.20
CA ILE A 644 -73.20 25.84 19.12
C ILE A 644 -71.75 25.78 19.63
N PHE A 645 -71.53 26.12 20.90
CA PHE A 645 -70.21 26.11 21.53
C PHE A 645 -69.89 24.78 22.22
N ARG A 646 -70.79 23.77 22.19
CA ARG A 646 -70.50 22.45 22.78
C ARG A 646 -69.52 21.67 21.92
N PRO A 647 -68.49 21.03 22.53
CA PRO A 647 -67.57 20.15 21.81
C PRO A 647 -68.32 19.07 21.04
N GLY A 648 -67.97 18.88 19.76
CA GLY A 648 -68.59 17.86 18.89
C GLY A 648 -69.92 18.26 18.23
N PHE A 649 -70.40 19.49 18.44
CA PHE A 649 -71.59 20.01 17.74
C PHE A 649 -71.23 20.49 16.32
N THR A 650 -71.96 20.00 15.31
CA THR A 650 -71.91 20.51 13.92
C THR A 650 -73.23 20.25 13.20
N THR A 651 -73.57 21.12 12.24
CA THR A 651 -74.86 21.16 11.54
C THR A 651 -74.89 20.40 10.21
N GLN A 652 -73.76 19.88 9.71
CA GLN A 652 -73.72 19.11 8.45
C GLN A 652 -74.02 17.61 8.65
N GLU A 653 -74.74 17.01 7.69
CA GLU A 653 -75.12 15.59 7.68
C GLU A 653 -74.16 14.71 6.85
N ASP A 654 -73.44 15.26 5.87
CA ASP A 654 -72.46 14.54 5.04
C ASP A 654 -71.02 15.03 5.28
N VAL A 655 -70.08 14.09 5.48
CA VAL A 655 -68.64 14.36 5.52
C VAL A 655 -68.12 14.43 4.08
N SER A 656 -68.19 15.61 3.48
CA SER A 656 -67.48 15.90 2.22
C SER A 656 -65.97 16.04 2.48
N MET A 657 -65.15 15.46 1.60
CA MET A 657 -63.69 15.32 1.71
C MET A 657 -62.90 16.64 1.77
N ASP A 658 -63.54 17.80 1.58
CA ASP A 658 -62.91 19.12 1.73
C ASP A 658 -63.13 19.76 3.13
N ALA A 659 -63.74 19.05 4.08
CA ALA A 659 -63.95 19.50 5.45
C ALA A 659 -63.30 18.54 6.48
N GLY A 660 -61.97 18.47 6.46
CA GLY A 660 -61.17 17.71 7.42
C GLY A 660 -61.19 18.34 8.83
N ARG A 661 -61.68 17.56 9.80
CA ARG A 661 -62.05 17.90 11.19
C ARG A 661 -63.17 18.95 11.25
N GLY A 662 -64.24 18.62 11.96
CA GLY A 662 -65.26 19.59 12.35
C GLY A 662 -64.64 20.71 13.18
N VAL A 663 -64.15 21.75 12.51
CA VAL A 663 -63.74 23.00 13.12
C VAL A 663 -65.02 23.75 13.42
N GLY A 664 -65.63 23.36 14.53
CA GLY A 664 -66.84 23.99 15.03
C GLY A 664 -66.53 25.32 15.69
N MET A 665 -67.59 26.00 16.05
CA MET A 665 -67.53 27.19 16.90
C MET A 665 -66.98 26.88 18.31
N ASP A 666 -66.79 25.61 18.66
CA ASP A 666 -66.13 25.12 19.89
C ASP A 666 -64.63 25.44 19.93
N MET A 667 -63.94 25.40 18.78
CA MET A 667 -62.52 25.78 18.69
C MET A 667 -62.38 27.30 18.88
N VAL A 668 -63.25 28.07 18.25
CA VAL A 668 -63.31 29.54 18.40
C VAL A 668 -63.59 29.91 19.86
N ALA A 669 -64.55 29.25 20.51
CA ALA A 669 -64.86 29.49 21.92
C ALA A 669 -63.68 29.18 22.84
N ARG A 670 -63.01 28.03 22.68
CA ARG A 670 -61.82 27.67 23.46
C ARG A 670 -60.68 28.67 23.28
N SER A 671 -60.40 29.08 22.04
CA SER A 671 -59.38 30.07 21.72
C SER A 671 -59.67 31.43 22.38
N VAL A 672 -60.93 31.87 22.38
CA VAL A 672 -61.33 33.14 23.04
C VAL A 672 -61.27 33.03 24.57
N TYR A 673 -61.72 31.92 25.16
CA TYR A 673 -61.67 31.72 26.61
C TYR A 673 -60.24 31.57 27.14
N ALA A 674 -59.33 30.96 26.37
CA ALA A 674 -57.91 30.85 26.72
C ALA A 674 -57.24 32.23 26.86
N LEU A 675 -57.71 33.23 26.11
CA LEU A 675 -57.24 34.62 26.21
C LEU A 675 -57.93 35.40 27.34
N GLY A 676 -58.76 34.75 28.16
CA GLY A 676 -59.56 35.41 29.20
C GLY A 676 -60.74 36.22 28.65
N GLY A 677 -61.09 36.02 27.38
CA GLY A 677 -62.17 36.73 26.69
C GLY A 677 -63.56 36.14 26.94
N ARG A 678 -64.58 36.81 26.41
CA ARG A 678 -65.98 36.35 26.40
C ARG A 678 -66.52 36.39 24.97
N LEU A 679 -67.19 35.31 24.58
CA LEU A 679 -67.87 35.19 23.29
C LEU A 679 -69.39 35.21 23.51
N GLY A 680 -70.08 36.07 22.78
CA GLY A 680 -71.53 36.14 22.72
C GLY A 680 -72.01 36.04 21.28
N VAL A 681 -73.22 35.53 21.10
CA VAL A 681 -73.87 35.45 19.79
C VAL A 681 -75.28 36.02 19.89
N SER A 682 -75.68 36.76 18.87
CA SER A 682 -77.01 37.34 18.72
C SER A 682 -77.45 37.09 17.29
N THR A 683 -78.61 36.50 17.10
CA THR A 683 -79.14 36.18 15.77
C THR A 683 -80.59 36.59 15.69
N HIS A 684 -81.06 36.91 14.49
CA HIS A 684 -82.47 36.98 14.18
C HIS A 684 -82.71 36.14 12.92
N PRO A 685 -83.56 35.09 12.99
CA PRO A 685 -83.89 34.28 11.82
C PRO A 685 -84.36 35.16 10.66
N GLY A 686 -83.84 34.86 9.47
CA GLY A 686 -84.09 35.59 8.23
C GLY A 686 -83.43 36.97 8.13
N ARG A 687 -82.63 37.43 9.11
CA ARG A 687 -82.12 38.82 9.10
C ARG A 687 -80.61 38.95 9.30
N PHE A 688 -80.06 38.44 10.41
CA PHE A 688 -78.61 38.54 10.66
C PHE A 688 -78.13 37.55 11.71
N THR A 689 -76.83 37.24 11.70
CA THR A 689 -76.11 36.65 12.82
C THR A 689 -74.92 37.53 13.19
N ARG A 690 -74.76 37.77 14.49
CA ARG A 690 -73.75 38.66 15.04
C ARG A 690 -73.02 37.97 16.18
N PHE A 691 -71.71 37.81 16.02
CA PHE A 691 -70.79 37.35 17.06
C PHE A 691 -70.08 38.54 17.67
N LYS A 692 -70.07 38.59 19.00
CA LYS A 692 -69.43 39.62 19.80
C LYS A 692 -68.37 38.97 20.67
N ILE A 693 -67.11 39.29 20.42
CA ILE A 693 -65.96 38.84 21.23
C ILE A 693 -65.45 40.03 22.04
N LEU A 694 -65.35 39.85 23.35
CA LEU A 694 -64.76 40.80 24.28
C LEU A 694 -63.44 40.22 24.79
N LEU A 695 -62.34 40.94 24.61
CA LEU A 695 -61.01 40.55 25.06
C LEU A 695 -60.54 41.50 26.18
N PRO A 696 -59.85 40.99 27.21
CA PRO A 696 -59.27 41.84 28.27
C PRO A 696 -58.10 42.68 27.74
N ALA A 697 -57.62 43.61 28.56
CA ALA A 697 -56.42 44.39 28.28
C ALA A 697 -55.24 43.46 28.00
N ALA A 698 -54.51 43.69 26.91
CA ALA A 698 -53.31 42.93 26.60
C ALA A 698 -52.28 43.15 27.71
N GLN A 699 -51.95 42.11 28.48
CA GLN A 699 -50.88 42.18 29.47
C GLN A 699 -49.55 42.31 28.73
N THR A 700 -48.89 43.45 28.88
CA THR A 700 -47.50 43.61 28.45
C THR A 700 -46.64 42.70 29.32
N VAL A 701 -46.25 41.55 28.79
CA VAL A 701 -45.22 40.71 29.41
C VAL A 701 -43.90 41.45 29.27
N SER A 702 -43.55 42.23 30.28
CA SER A 702 -42.23 42.85 30.41
C SER A 702 -41.22 41.73 30.64
N SER A 703 -40.42 41.41 29.62
CA SER A 703 -39.27 40.51 29.73
C SER A 703 -38.23 41.11 30.67
N ALA A 704 -38.33 40.79 31.95
CA ALA A 704 -37.29 40.98 32.94
C ALA A 704 -37.09 39.64 33.65
N VAL A 705 -36.06 38.90 33.23
CA VAL A 705 -35.44 37.85 34.04
C VAL A 705 -33.94 38.13 34.01
N ALA A 706 -33.44 38.49 35.19
CA ALA A 706 -32.03 38.65 35.53
C ALA A 706 -31.34 37.31 35.74
#